data_AF-A0AA38NJE3-F1
#
_entry.id   AF-A0AA38NJE3-F1
#
_cell.length_a   1.000
_cell.length_b   1.000
_cell.length_c   1.000
_cell.angle_alpha   90.00
_cell.angle_beta   90.00
_cell.angle_gamma   90.00
#
_symmetry.space_group_name_H-M   'P 1'
#
loop_
_entity.id
_entity.type
_entity.pdbx_description
1 polymer ?
#
loop_
_entity_poly.entity_id
_entity_poly.type
_entity_poly.pdbx_seq_one_letter_code
_entity_poly.pdbx_strand_id
1 'polypeptide(L)'
;MRGTGSTAFSELLAIDGLHESLGLSYRTSAELNCIIDNQLPAQRPSFSRQEVIVAGEAFDLFKRPILDCIHSLYGSPNFAPYLCVSPERHYTDANKVNRLYHDMYTGKWWWSTQKQLEKDKPGATIVPVIISSDKTQVTLFRNKSAYPVYLTIGNLPKEIRRKPSQQGQILLAYLPTTRLQHIGNKVARRRAISNLFHACMNDLLSPLKNAGKTGVAMESGDGIKRRCHPILAAYIGDYPEQMLVTCGYYGNSPVCMVSKDELGGYPCTTDFRDPTVAAEAVKSIGTSEWVENCLDANIKPVQHPFWEDLPYTDIFRAITPDILHQLYQGVMKHLIQWLKTIVGAEEIDARVRRLPPNHGLRHFHKGITSLSRVSGTEHKQMCSFLLSLVVDIPNLSSSDSHRLLMATKSLLDFLYQARYPIHSDQSLVTIEASLAEFHKYKAIFIDLGAREHFNLPKLHFLCHYVRASKLFGTSDNYNTETTERLHIDFAKDAYRASNRKDEYFQMTKWLERREKVGHHMSYINWKKSQAATSSHLPFSHDTHVPGVHYDFPGSQRSLDDMQCHLTQYLAKTGKSVPITKLKDPATLGYGAVKFESTLKHYIAQFRDPELTPGEVEDMASFLTLPFRSVLVWHKLKFRHEQLFGKETRDVISASPRRCNSQGQVIQASRYSTALIRVEKDDGRGFFLQGLQIGRIHVIFSLPVKNLDRLFPVETPLPAHLAYVEWFSKFRQNPDPHTGLYHIKPLLSRDGSRAVSIVPLDMIQQSVHLYPKWGGTVPPEWIYESILDTCPSFFLSSFTDTHMYFRMQ
;
A
#
# COMPACT_ATOMS: atom_id res chain seq x y z
N MET A 1 15.93 4.09 -38.29
CA MET A 1 15.86 2.76 -37.65
C MET A 1 14.40 2.37 -37.52
N ARG A 2 13.98 1.22 -38.08
CA ARG A 2 12.65 0.66 -37.82
C ARG A 2 12.57 0.32 -36.32
N GLY A 3 11.42 0.60 -35.68
CA GLY A 3 11.22 0.28 -34.26
C GLY A 3 11.24 -1.24 -34.01
N THR A 4 11.39 -1.65 -32.76
CA THR A 4 11.30 -3.05 -32.32
C THR A 4 9.87 -3.58 -32.51
N GLY A 5 9.60 -4.20 -33.66
CA GLY A 5 8.29 -4.79 -34.01
C GLY A 5 8.42 -6.21 -34.56
N SER A 6 7.29 -6.90 -34.77
CA SER A 6 7.27 -8.30 -35.23
C SER A 6 8.06 -8.53 -36.53
N THR A 7 8.04 -7.56 -37.44
CA THR A 7 8.84 -7.58 -38.67
C THR A 7 10.33 -7.47 -38.37
N ALA A 8 10.75 -6.54 -37.50
CA ALA A 8 12.15 -6.39 -37.12
C ALA A 8 12.68 -7.65 -36.40
N PHE A 9 11.83 -8.33 -35.62
CA PHE A 9 12.19 -9.61 -35.00
C PHE A 9 12.36 -10.73 -36.04
N SER A 10 11.45 -10.83 -37.02
CA SER A 10 11.60 -11.80 -38.11
C SER A 10 12.84 -11.49 -38.98
N GLU A 11 13.13 -10.22 -39.26
CA GLU A 11 14.33 -9.78 -39.99
C GLU A 11 15.61 -10.13 -39.22
N LEU A 12 15.61 -9.98 -37.88
CA LEU A 12 16.73 -10.40 -37.03
C LEU A 12 16.99 -11.91 -37.16
N LEU A 13 15.94 -12.74 -37.10
CA LEU A 13 16.07 -14.19 -37.23
C LEU A 13 16.45 -14.65 -38.64
N ALA A 14 16.27 -13.79 -39.66
CA ALA A 14 16.67 -14.05 -41.03
C ALA A 14 18.17 -13.79 -41.30
N ILE A 15 18.95 -13.33 -40.31
CA ILE A 15 20.40 -13.23 -40.43
C ILE A 15 20.99 -14.64 -40.54
N ASP A 16 21.74 -14.89 -41.62
CA ASP A 16 22.32 -16.19 -41.93
C ASP A 16 23.08 -16.79 -40.73
N GLY A 17 22.73 -18.03 -40.38
CA GLY A 17 23.33 -18.79 -39.29
C GLY A 17 22.90 -18.39 -37.87
N LEU A 18 22.18 -17.28 -37.68
CA LEU A 18 21.76 -16.84 -36.34
C LEU A 18 20.70 -17.77 -35.75
N HIS A 19 19.69 -18.14 -36.54
CA HIS A 19 18.61 -19.03 -36.12
C HIS A 19 19.16 -20.39 -35.65
N GLU A 20 20.05 -20.99 -36.44
CA GLU A 20 20.72 -22.26 -36.12
C GLU A 20 21.58 -22.14 -34.87
N SER A 21 22.35 -21.04 -34.74
CA SER A 21 23.20 -20.79 -33.58
C SER A 21 22.42 -20.64 -32.27
N LEU A 22 21.20 -20.10 -32.34
CA LEU A 22 20.30 -19.96 -31.20
C LEU A 22 19.48 -21.24 -30.91
N GLY A 23 19.47 -22.22 -31.82
CA GLY A 23 18.72 -23.47 -31.68
C GLY A 23 17.21 -23.26 -31.52
N LEU A 24 16.64 -22.28 -32.21
CA LEU A 24 15.22 -21.94 -32.09
C LEU A 24 14.33 -22.92 -32.88
N SER A 25 13.10 -23.12 -32.39
CA SER A 25 12.09 -23.95 -33.05
C SER A 25 11.21 -23.18 -34.04
N TYR A 26 11.55 -21.93 -34.35
CA TYR A 26 10.78 -21.01 -35.18
C TYR A 26 11.71 -20.00 -35.87
N ARG A 27 11.37 -19.62 -37.10
CA ARG A 27 12.16 -18.68 -37.94
C ARG A 27 11.54 -17.29 -38.01
N THR A 28 10.25 -17.17 -37.68
CA THR A 28 9.52 -15.90 -37.77
C THR A 28 8.67 -15.64 -36.54
N SER A 29 8.31 -14.38 -36.32
CA SER A 29 7.31 -14.01 -35.32
C SER A 29 5.96 -14.69 -35.54
N ALA A 30 5.59 -14.99 -36.79
CA ALA A 30 4.36 -15.70 -37.13
C ALA A 30 4.41 -17.17 -36.69
N GLU A 31 5.51 -17.87 -36.95
CA GLU A 31 5.74 -19.24 -36.49
C GLU A 31 5.77 -19.34 -34.97
N LEU A 32 6.49 -18.45 -34.29
CA LEU A 32 6.48 -18.39 -32.82
C LEU A 32 5.05 -18.23 -32.28
N ASN A 33 4.29 -17.29 -32.85
CA ASN A 33 2.91 -17.07 -32.46
C ASN A 33 2.01 -18.29 -32.75
N CYS A 34 2.27 -19.03 -33.83
CA CYS A 34 1.56 -20.27 -34.16
C CYS A 34 1.85 -21.37 -33.11
N ILE A 35 3.10 -21.50 -32.68
CA ILE A 35 3.49 -22.41 -31.59
C ILE A 35 2.77 -22.01 -30.29
N ILE A 36 2.78 -20.73 -29.92
CA ILE A 36 2.10 -20.27 -28.70
C ILE A 36 0.58 -20.50 -28.80
N ASP A 37 -0.02 -20.21 -29.95
CA ASP A 37 -1.47 -20.33 -30.13
C ASP A 37 -1.91 -21.80 -30.09
N ASN A 38 -1.16 -22.70 -30.73
CA ASN A 38 -1.63 -24.07 -31.02
C ASN A 38 -0.94 -25.19 -30.24
N GLN A 39 0.27 -24.96 -29.71
CA GLN A 39 1.07 -26.01 -29.03
C GLN A 39 1.21 -25.80 -27.53
N LEU A 40 1.07 -24.56 -27.03
CA LEU A 40 1.12 -24.31 -25.59
C LEU A 40 -0.27 -24.48 -24.95
N PRO A 41 -0.38 -25.22 -23.83
CA PRO A 41 -1.64 -25.41 -23.13
C PRO A 41 -2.13 -24.08 -22.54
N ALA A 42 -3.45 -23.87 -22.59
CA ALA A 42 -4.12 -22.74 -21.95
C ALA A 42 -4.60 -23.15 -20.56
N GLN A 43 -4.14 -22.46 -19.52
CA GLN A 43 -4.69 -22.62 -18.16
C GLN A 43 -5.98 -21.80 -17.98
N ARG A 44 -6.11 -20.67 -18.68
CA ARG A 44 -7.24 -19.75 -18.59
C ARG A 44 -8.10 -19.85 -19.85
N PRO A 45 -9.44 -19.67 -19.73
CA PRO A 45 -10.32 -19.71 -20.90
C PRO A 45 -10.03 -18.54 -21.86
N SER A 46 -10.23 -18.78 -23.15
CA SER A 46 -10.10 -17.72 -24.18
C SER A 46 -11.26 -16.72 -24.13
N PHE A 47 -11.01 -15.54 -24.66
CA PHE A 47 -12.03 -14.51 -24.86
C PHE A 47 -12.95 -14.87 -26.02
N SER A 48 -14.23 -14.62 -25.81
CA SER A 48 -15.27 -14.59 -26.84
C SER A 48 -15.69 -13.13 -27.10
N ARG A 49 -16.10 -12.84 -28.33
CA ARG A 49 -16.74 -11.56 -28.70
C ARG A 49 -18.24 -11.79 -28.77
N GLN A 50 -19.01 -10.90 -28.14
CA GLN A 50 -20.46 -10.83 -28.27
C GLN A 50 -20.85 -9.41 -28.64
N GLU A 51 -21.76 -9.29 -29.60
CA GLU A 51 -22.34 -8.00 -29.96
C GLU A 51 -23.54 -7.69 -29.05
N VAL A 52 -23.60 -6.46 -28.56
CA VAL A 52 -24.67 -5.95 -27.70
C VAL A 52 -25.29 -4.72 -28.39
N ILE A 53 -26.58 -4.79 -28.69
CA ILE A 53 -27.28 -3.72 -29.41
C ILE A 53 -28.04 -2.85 -28.41
N VAL A 54 -27.76 -1.54 -28.40
CA VAL A 54 -28.46 -0.57 -27.56
C VAL A 54 -28.84 0.66 -28.38
N ALA A 55 -30.12 1.01 -28.38
CA ALA A 55 -30.66 2.15 -29.10
C ALA A 55 -30.22 2.19 -30.59
N GLY A 56 -30.26 1.02 -31.25
CA GLY A 56 -29.91 0.88 -32.67
C GLY A 56 -28.41 0.84 -33.00
N GLU A 57 -27.52 0.99 -32.00
CA GLU A 57 -26.07 0.88 -32.19
C GLU A 57 -25.55 -0.43 -31.59
N ALA A 58 -24.66 -1.09 -32.32
CA ALA A 58 -23.97 -2.30 -31.90
C ALA A 58 -22.66 -1.99 -31.18
N PHE A 59 -22.39 -2.71 -30.09
CA PHE A 59 -21.17 -2.60 -29.31
C PHE A 59 -20.57 -3.97 -29.01
N ASP A 60 -19.24 -4.05 -28.98
CA ASP A 60 -18.56 -5.29 -28.66
C ASP A 60 -18.33 -5.45 -27.16
N LEU A 61 -18.78 -6.58 -26.63
CA LEU A 61 -18.40 -7.14 -25.35
C LEU A 61 -17.38 -8.27 -25.59
N PHE A 62 -16.17 -8.12 -25.08
CA PHE A 62 -15.19 -9.21 -25.06
C PHE A 62 -15.20 -9.84 -23.67
N LYS A 63 -15.49 -11.14 -23.57
CA LYS A 63 -15.69 -11.82 -22.28
C LYS A 63 -15.12 -13.23 -22.23
N ARG A 64 -14.81 -13.67 -21.02
CA ARG A 64 -14.52 -15.07 -20.68
C ARG A 64 -15.68 -15.69 -19.89
N PRO A 65 -15.93 -17.00 -20.02
CA PRO A 65 -16.87 -17.69 -19.15
C PRO A 65 -16.41 -17.61 -17.69
N ILE A 66 -17.25 -17.05 -16.81
CA ILE A 66 -16.86 -16.80 -15.42
C ILE A 66 -16.56 -18.07 -14.64
N LEU A 67 -17.35 -19.15 -14.83
CA LEU A 67 -17.14 -20.42 -14.11
C LEU A 67 -15.79 -21.05 -14.48
N ASP A 68 -15.39 -20.99 -15.75
CA ASP A 68 -14.09 -21.49 -16.21
C ASP A 68 -12.95 -20.65 -15.64
N CYS A 69 -13.15 -19.33 -15.52
CA CYS A 69 -12.17 -18.45 -14.86
C CYS A 69 -12.02 -18.82 -13.38
N ILE A 70 -13.13 -19.04 -12.66
CA ILE A 70 -13.13 -19.47 -11.26
C ILE A 70 -12.42 -20.83 -11.13
N HIS A 71 -12.76 -21.79 -12.00
CA HIS A 71 -12.14 -23.10 -12.04
C HIS A 71 -10.64 -23.01 -12.27
N SER A 72 -10.18 -22.11 -13.15
CA SER A 72 -8.74 -21.93 -13.41
C SER A 72 -7.95 -21.40 -12.20
N LEU A 73 -8.59 -20.59 -11.34
CA LEU A 73 -7.99 -20.14 -10.08
C LEU A 73 -8.05 -21.25 -9.01
N TYR A 74 -9.23 -21.84 -8.82
CA TYR A 74 -9.45 -22.86 -7.79
C TYR A 74 -8.66 -24.16 -8.05
N GLY A 75 -8.57 -24.58 -9.31
CA GLY A 75 -7.87 -25.79 -9.75
C GLY A 75 -6.37 -25.60 -10.01
N SER A 76 -5.81 -24.42 -9.73
CA SER A 76 -4.39 -24.17 -9.97
C SER A 76 -3.50 -24.92 -8.97
N PRO A 77 -2.56 -25.78 -9.42
CA PRO A 77 -1.61 -26.44 -8.52
C PRO A 77 -0.74 -25.46 -7.72
N ASN A 78 -0.44 -24.30 -8.31
CA ASN A 78 0.34 -23.24 -7.63
C ASN A 78 -0.43 -22.59 -6.47
N PHE A 79 -1.76 -22.70 -6.45
CA PHE A 79 -2.60 -22.10 -5.42
C PHE A 79 -3.15 -23.11 -4.42
N ALA A 80 -3.19 -24.40 -4.77
CA ALA A 80 -3.72 -25.46 -3.91
C ALA A 80 -3.20 -25.41 -2.46
N PRO A 81 -1.89 -25.19 -2.20
CA PRO A 81 -1.36 -25.09 -0.83
C PRO A 81 -1.96 -23.93 0.00
N TYR A 82 -2.49 -22.91 -0.67
CA TYR A 82 -2.90 -21.63 -0.07
C TYR A 82 -4.42 -21.42 -0.03
N LEU A 83 -5.19 -22.27 -0.72
CA LEU A 83 -6.64 -22.09 -0.85
C LEU A 83 -7.34 -22.29 0.49
N CYS A 84 -7.96 -21.25 1.01
CA CYS A 84 -8.86 -21.32 2.15
C CYS A 84 -10.24 -21.82 1.69
N VAL A 85 -10.72 -22.94 2.24
CA VAL A 85 -11.99 -23.57 1.81
C VAL A 85 -13.11 -23.43 2.84
N SER A 86 -12.79 -22.99 4.05
CA SER A 86 -13.73 -22.78 5.14
C SER A 86 -13.50 -21.44 5.83
N PRO A 87 -14.54 -20.81 6.40
CA PRO A 87 -14.38 -19.61 7.20
C PRO A 87 -13.74 -19.95 8.56
N GLU A 88 -12.94 -19.04 9.08
CA GLU A 88 -12.22 -19.20 10.34
C GLU A 88 -12.49 -18.02 11.29
N ARG A 89 -12.17 -18.21 12.56
CA ARG A 89 -12.16 -17.15 13.57
C ARG A 89 -10.83 -17.16 14.28
N HIS A 90 -10.07 -16.10 14.08
CA HIS A 90 -8.77 -15.92 14.71
C HIS A 90 -8.91 -14.99 15.90
N TYR A 91 -8.04 -15.17 16.89
CA TYR A 91 -8.07 -14.45 18.15
C TYR A 91 -6.64 -14.14 18.60
N THR A 92 -6.45 -13.04 19.33
CA THR A 92 -5.14 -12.68 19.89
C THR A 92 -4.73 -13.52 21.08
N ASP A 93 -5.68 -14.23 21.68
CA ASP A 93 -5.51 -14.93 22.94
C ASP A 93 -6.20 -16.30 22.92
N ALA A 94 -5.69 -17.23 23.74
CA ALA A 94 -6.22 -18.59 23.87
C ALA A 94 -7.66 -18.62 24.42
N ASN A 95 -8.07 -17.58 25.16
CA ASN A 95 -9.41 -17.44 25.73
C ASN A 95 -10.45 -16.96 24.69
N LYS A 96 -10.00 -16.65 23.46
CA LYS A 96 -10.84 -16.22 22.34
C LYS A 96 -11.65 -14.95 22.63
N VAL A 97 -11.09 -14.01 23.39
CA VAL A 97 -11.77 -12.78 23.79
C VAL A 97 -11.70 -11.73 22.68
N ASN A 98 -10.53 -11.50 22.10
CA ASN A 98 -10.31 -10.41 21.15
C ASN A 98 -10.09 -10.97 19.74
N ARG A 99 -11.07 -10.74 18.85
CA ARG A 99 -11.09 -11.32 17.50
C ARG A 99 -10.18 -10.57 16.54
N LEU A 100 -9.56 -11.31 15.64
CA LEU A 100 -8.75 -10.81 14.52
C LEU A 100 -9.50 -10.89 13.20
N TYR A 101 -9.31 -9.87 12.36
CA TYR A 101 -9.83 -9.75 11.01
C TYR A 101 -8.70 -9.32 10.07
N HIS A 102 -8.45 -10.08 9.01
CA HIS A 102 -7.44 -9.71 8.02
C HIS A 102 -7.77 -10.18 6.60
N ASP A 103 -8.20 -11.42 6.41
CA ASP A 103 -8.58 -11.97 5.10
C ASP A 103 -10.08 -12.30 5.06
N MET A 104 -10.62 -12.51 3.87
CA MET A 104 -12.06 -12.75 3.69
C MET A 104 -12.60 -13.94 4.49
N TYR A 105 -11.78 -15.00 4.65
CA TYR A 105 -12.17 -16.18 5.43
C TYR A 105 -12.26 -15.93 6.94
N THR A 106 -11.57 -14.90 7.45
CA THR A 106 -11.71 -14.43 8.86
C THR A 106 -12.91 -13.51 9.07
N GLY A 107 -13.50 -13.03 7.98
CA GLY A 107 -14.62 -12.10 7.96
C GLY A 107 -15.96 -12.74 8.37
N LYS A 108 -16.84 -11.93 8.93
CA LYS A 108 -18.20 -12.35 9.33
C LYS A 108 -19.08 -12.71 8.13
N TRP A 109 -18.84 -12.12 6.95
CA TRP A 109 -19.63 -12.41 5.76
C TRP A 109 -19.56 -13.90 5.42
N TRP A 110 -18.34 -14.44 5.23
CA TRP A 110 -18.17 -15.84 4.84
C TRP A 110 -18.77 -16.77 5.89
N TRP A 111 -18.51 -16.52 7.19
CA TRP A 111 -19.11 -17.31 8.26
C TRP A 111 -20.65 -17.33 8.21
N SER A 112 -21.28 -16.16 8.05
CA SER A 112 -22.74 -16.05 7.99
C SER A 112 -23.34 -16.71 6.75
N THR A 113 -22.72 -16.52 5.59
CA THR A 113 -23.15 -17.11 4.33
C THR A 113 -22.95 -18.63 4.36
N GLN A 114 -21.85 -19.13 4.92
CA GLN A 114 -21.60 -20.57 5.08
C GLN A 114 -22.66 -21.19 5.98
N LYS A 115 -23.00 -20.55 7.10
CA LYS A 115 -24.06 -21.06 8.00
C LYS A 115 -25.41 -21.14 7.31
N GLN A 116 -25.77 -20.13 6.51
CA GLN A 116 -27.01 -20.13 5.74
C GLN A 116 -26.99 -21.23 4.67
N LEU A 117 -25.89 -21.34 3.93
CA LEU A 117 -25.75 -22.32 2.85
C LEU A 117 -25.73 -23.75 3.37
N GLU A 118 -25.06 -24.03 4.49
CA GLU A 118 -25.06 -25.37 5.12
C GLU A 118 -26.47 -25.80 5.56
N LYS A 119 -27.31 -24.85 5.99
CA LYS A 119 -28.72 -25.13 6.31
C LYS A 119 -29.49 -25.60 5.07
N ASP A 120 -29.25 -24.96 3.93
CA ASP A 120 -29.97 -25.23 2.68
C ASP A 120 -29.37 -26.40 1.88
N LYS A 121 -28.04 -26.58 1.98
CA LYS A 121 -27.19 -27.45 1.16
C LYS A 121 -25.99 -28.01 1.96
N PRO A 122 -26.19 -29.01 2.84
CA PRO A 122 -25.12 -29.55 3.69
C PRO A 122 -23.88 -30.05 2.92
N GLY A 123 -22.68 -29.71 3.40
CA GLY A 123 -21.40 -30.07 2.78
C GLY A 123 -20.98 -29.14 1.63
N ALA A 124 -21.41 -27.89 1.65
CA ALA A 124 -21.11 -26.91 0.62
C ALA A 124 -19.77 -26.21 0.88
N THR A 125 -19.02 -25.90 -0.18
CA THR A 125 -17.82 -25.05 -0.10
C THR A 125 -18.09 -23.72 -0.77
N ILE A 126 -18.02 -22.61 -0.04
CA ILE A 126 -18.19 -21.29 -0.67
C ILE A 126 -16.95 -20.91 -1.46
N VAL A 127 -17.17 -20.34 -2.65
CA VAL A 127 -16.15 -19.64 -3.43
C VAL A 127 -16.54 -18.16 -3.48
N PRO A 128 -16.00 -17.30 -2.60
CA PRO A 128 -16.35 -15.89 -2.59
C PRO A 128 -15.85 -15.23 -3.87
N VAL A 129 -16.74 -14.75 -4.72
CA VAL A 129 -16.41 -14.07 -5.96
C VAL A 129 -16.22 -12.58 -5.67
N ILE A 130 -15.06 -12.04 -6.05
CA ILE A 130 -14.75 -10.61 -5.93
C ILE A 130 -14.63 -10.04 -7.33
N ILE A 131 -15.47 -9.05 -7.63
CA ILE A 131 -15.49 -8.36 -8.92
C ILE A 131 -14.97 -6.95 -8.74
N SER A 132 -14.26 -6.45 -9.74
CA SER A 132 -13.96 -5.03 -9.83
C SER A 132 -14.12 -4.54 -11.27
N SER A 133 -14.62 -3.32 -11.43
CA SER A 133 -14.66 -2.65 -12.72
C SER A 133 -14.27 -1.19 -12.56
N ASP A 134 -13.56 -0.67 -13.56
CA ASP A 134 -13.29 0.76 -13.65
C ASP A 134 -12.95 1.11 -15.10
N LYS A 135 -13.35 2.30 -15.52
CA LYS A 135 -13.08 2.79 -16.88
C LYS A 135 -11.77 3.56 -16.88
N THR A 136 -10.75 2.98 -17.50
CA THR A 136 -9.42 3.61 -17.60
C THR A 136 -9.16 4.21 -18.98
N GLN A 137 -8.48 5.36 -19.01
CA GLN A 137 -7.92 5.87 -20.26
C GLN A 137 -6.69 5.06 -20.67
N VAL A 138 -6.61 4.69 -21.95
CA VAL A 138 -5.48 3.95 -22.54
C VAL A 138 -4.54 4.85 -23.34
N THR A 139 -5.00 6.04 -23.72
CA THR A 139 -4.16 7.06 -24.38
C THR A 139 -4.18 8.39 -23.63
N LEU A 140 -3.03 9.08 -23.61
CA LEU A 140 -2.94 10.46 -23.09
C LEU A 140 -3.54 11.49 -24.04
N PHE A 141 -3.56 11.18 -25.34
CA PHE A 141 -4.10 12.03 -26.40
C PHE A 141 -5.22 11.25 -27.11
N ARG A 142 -6.31 11.92 -27.51
CA ARG A 142 -7.49 11.35 -28.21
C ARG A 142 -8.54 10.62 -27.34
N ASN A 143 -8.46 10.68 -26.00
CA ASN A 143 -9.52 10.22 -25.08
C ASN A 143 -10.01 8.76 -25.30
N LYS A 144 -9.14 7.85 -25.76
CA LYS A 144 -9.48 6.42 -25.87
C LYS A 144 -9.46 5.79 -24.48
N SER A 145 -10.48 4.98 -24.19
CA SER A 145 -10.68 4.32 -22.91
C SER A 145 -10.93 2.84 -23.11
N ALA A 146 -10.59 2.03 -22.10
CA ALA A 146 -11.00 0.65 -21.96
C ALA A 146 -11.81 0.51 -20.66
N TYR A 147 -12.69 -0.49 -20.61
CA TYR A 147 -13.52 -0.73 -19.43
C TYR A 147 -13.38 -2.19 -18.95
N PRO A 148 -12.23 -2.52 -18.33
CA PRO A 148 -11.97 -3.86 -17.84
C PRO A 148 -12.87 -4.23 -16.65
N VAL A 149 -13.22 -5.52 -16.59
CA VAL A 149 -13.79 -6.19 -15.42
C VAL A 149 -12.80 -7.24 -14.96
N TYR A 150 -12.38 -7.19 -13.71
CA TYR A 150 -11.49 -8.19 -13.10
C TYR A 150 -12.25 -9.09 -12.14
N LEU A 151 -11.76 -10.31 -12.02
CA LEU A 151 -12.27 -11.39 -11.17
C LEU A 151 -11.14 -11.99 -10.34
N THR A 152 -11.44 -12.24 -9.07
CA THR A 152 -10.67 -13.14 -8.21
C THR A 152 -11.60 -13.86 -7.23
N ILE A 153 -11.04 -14.78 -6.44
CA ILE A 153 -11.77 -15.55 -5.44
C ILE A 153 -11.21 -15.27 -4.03
N GLY A 154 -12.10 -15.12 -3.04
CA GLY A 154 -11.75 -14.89 -1.63
C GLY A 154 -11.07 -16.10 -0.97
N ASN A 155 -11.11 -17.27 -1.59
CA ASN A 155 -10.33 -18.45 -1.18
C ASN A 155 -8.82 -18.22 -1.29
N LEU A 156 -8.39 -17.30 -2.16
CA LEU A 156 -6.99 -16.92 -2.27
C LEU A 156 -6.65 -15.84 -1.23
N PRO A 157 -5.58 -16.03 -0.44
CA PRO A 157 -5.08 -15.00 0.45
C PRO A 157 -4.81 -13.69 -0.29
N LYS A 158 -5.08 -12.56 0.36
CA LYS A 158 -4.91 -11.22 -0.24
C LYS A 158 -3.47 -10.94 -0.69
N GLU A 159 -2.47 -11.52 -0.02
CA GLU A 159 -1.05 -11.40 -0.41
C GLU A 159 -0.76 -11.97 -1.80
N ILE A 160 -1.47 -13.02 -2.20
CA ILE A 160 -1.39 -13.61 -3.54
C ILE A 160 -2.18 -12.74 -4.52
N ARG A 161 -3.42 -12.38 -4.16
CA ARG A 161 -4.31 -11.57 -5.03
C ARG A 161 -3.73 -10.20 -5.38
N ARG A 162 -2.96 -9.60 -4.47
CA ARG A 162 -2.36 -8.26 -4.64
C ARG A 162 -1.06 -8.26 -5.43
N LYS A 163 -0.46 -9.43 -5.72
CA LYS A 163 0.79 -9.55 -6.48
C LYS A 163 0.48 -9.97 -7.92
N PRO A 164 0.55 -9.05 -8.92
CA PRO A 164 0.24 -9.39 -10.31
C PRO A 164 1.10 -10.54 -10.86
N SER A 165 2.35 -10.66 -10.40
CA SER A 165 3.27 -11.75 -10.74
C SER A 165 2.79 -13.13 -10.32
N GLN A 166 1.93 -13.23 -9.30
CA GLN A 166 1.33 -14.48 -8.83
C GLN A 166 0.06 -14.84 -9.59
N GLN A 167 -0.44 -14.00 -10.49
CA GLN A 167 -1.58 -14.30 -11.37
C GLN A 167 -2.88 -14.72 -10.64
N GLY A 168 -3.09 -14.25 -9.40
CA GLY A 168 -4.33 -14.51 -8.62
C GLY A 168 -5.56 -13.70 -9.06
N GLN A 169 -5.45 -12.93 -10.14
CA GLN A 169 -6.50 -12.07 -10.71
C GLN A 169 -6.64 -12.39 -12.21
N ILE A 170 -7.87 -12.35 -12.71
CA ILE A 170 -8.20 -12.60 -14.12
C ILE A 170 -8.95 -11.40 -14.68
N LEU A 171 -8.55 -10.92 -15.86
CA LEU A 171 -9.39 -10.03 -16.66
C LEU A 171 -10.56 -10.85 -17.22
N LEU A 172 -11.76 -10.62 -16.69
CA LEU A 172 -12.97 -11.32 -17.07
C LEU A 172 -13.56 -10.78 -18.38
N ALA A 173 -13.56 -9.46 -18.55
CA ALA A 173 -14.16 -8.82 -19.71
C ALA A 173 -13.60 -7.42 -20.02
N TYR A 174 -13.82 -6.97 -21.26
CA TYR A 174 -13.87 -5.56 -21.63
C TYR A 174 -15.31 -5.18 -21.95
N LEU A 175 -15.89 -4.31 -21.12
CA LEU A 175 -17.22 -3.75 -21.36
C LEU A 175 -17.19 -2.71 -22.48
N PRO A 176 -18.31 -2.53 -23.19
CA PRO A 176 -18.48 -1.45 -24.15
C PRO A 176 -18.15 -0.06 -23.59
N THR A 177 -17.25 0.66 -24.26
CA THR A 177 -17.01 2.09 -24.00
C THR A 177 -17.79 2.94 -24.99
N THR A 178 -18.99 3.38 -24.61
CA THR A 178 -19.82 4.26 -25.45
C THR A 178 -20.23 5.53 -24.73
N ARG A 179 -20.55 6.57 -25.51
CA ARG A 179 -21.15 7.83 -25.05
C ARG A 179 -22.62 7.97 -25.47
N LEU A 180 -23.13 7.09 -26.36
CA LEU A 180 -24.48 7.13 -26.95
C LEU A 180 -24.92 8.55 -27.33
N GLN A 181 -24.08 9.28 -28.07
CA GLN A 181 -24.29 10.71 -28.33
C GLN A 181 -25.50 10.99 -29.23
N HIS A 182 -25.94 10.01 -30.02
CA HIS A 182 -27.17 10.06 -30.82
C HIS A 182 -28.43 10.20 -29.98
N ILE A 183 -28.41 9.76 -28.71
CA ILE A 183 -29.50 9.99 -27.77
C ILE A 183 -29.40 11.45 -27.26
N GLY A 184 -30.17 12.34 -27.86
CA GLY A 184 -30.19 13.77 -27.54
C GLY A 184 -30.64 14.06 -26.09
N ASN A 185 -31.61 13.30 -25.57
CA ASN A 185 -32.09 13.48 -24.19
C ASN A 185 -31.07 12.94 -23.18
N LYS A 186 -30.52 13.83 -22.34
CA LYS A 186 -29.47 13.51 -21.37
C LYS A 186 -29.90 12.45 -20.32
N VAL A 187 -31.16 12.47 -19.89
CA VAL A 187 -31.69 11.54 -18.87
C VAL A 187 -31.86 10.16 -19.49
N ALA A 188 -32.51 10.09 -20.67
CA ALA A 188 -32.66 8.85 -21.43
C ALA A 188 -31.29 8.23 -21.75
N ARG A 189 -30.32 9.06 -22.16
CA ARG A 189 -28.94 8.61 -22.44
C ARG A 189 -28.25 8.01 -21.22
N ARG A 190 -28.35 8.66 -20.04
CA ARG A 190 -27.79 8.12 -18.79
C ARG A 190 -28.44 6.79 -18.39
N ARG A 191 -29.76 6.67 -18.57
CA ARG A 191 -30.49 5.41 -18.33
C ARG A 191 -30.04 4.32 -19.29
N ALA A 192 -29.91 4.61 -20.59
CA ALA A 192 -29.41 3.67 -21.60
C ALA A 192 -27.99 3.18 -21.29
N ILE A 193 -27.09 4.07 -20.88
CA ILE A 193 -25.73 3.69 -20.44
C ILE A 193 -25.77 2.77 -19.20
N SER A 194 -26.66 3.06 -18.24
CA SER A 194 -26.80 2.24 -17.03
C SER A 194 -27.36 0.86 -17.36
N ASN A 195 -28.41 0.79 -18.19
CA ASN A 195 -28.98 -0.47 -18.66
C ASN A 195 -27.96 -1.29 -19.47
N LEU A 196 -27.13 -0.65 -20.31
CA LEU A 196 -26.06 -1.34 -21.05
C LEU A 196 -25.06 -1.98 -20.10
N PHE A 197 -24.59 -1.25 -19.08
CA PHE A 197 -23.70 -1.79 -18.07
C PHE A 197 -24.32 -3.00 -17.36
N HIS A 198 -25.55 -2.86 -16.86
CA HIS A 198 -26.24 -3.92 -16.14
C HIS A 198 -26.56 -5.13 -17.02
N ALA A 199 -26.92 -4.93 -18.29
CA ALA A 199 -27.14 -6.01 -19.25
C ALA A 199 -25.84 -6.80 -19.51
N CYS A 200 -24.71 -6.11 -19.74
CA CYS A 200 -23.42 -6.77 -19.91
C CYS A 200 -22.98 -7.50 -18.63
N MET A 201 -23.14 -6.88 -17.44
CA MET A 201 -22.79 -7.53 -16.18
C MET A 201 -23.71 -8.72 -15.85
N ASN A 202 -24.99 -8.65 -16.19
CA ASN A 202 -25.93 -9.76 -16.02
C ASN A 202 -25.54 -10.93 -16.94
N ASP A 203 -25.21 -10.65 -18.19
CA ASP A 203 -24.69 -11.66 -19.13
C ASP A 203 -23.41 -12.33 -18.59
N LEU A 204 -22.45 -11.54 -18.11
CA LEU A 204 -21.19 -12.03 -17.52
C LEU A 204 -21.39 -12.89 -16.27
N LEU A 205 -22.26 -12.46 -15.35
CA LEU A 205 -22.43 -13.07 -14.03
C LEU A 205 -23.60 -14.05 -13.94
N SER A 206 -24.42 -14.16 -14.98
CA SER A 206 -25.58 -15.07 -15.03
C SER A 206 -25.26 -16.51 -14.65
N PRO A 207 -24.09 -17.11 -14.98
CA PRO A 207 -23.79 -18.47 -14.56
C PRO A 207 -23.71 -18.64 -13.03
N LEU A 208 -23.41 -17.57 -12.29
CA LEU A 208 -23.37 -17.59 -10.82
C LEU A 208 -24.76 -17.78 -10.20
N LYS A 209 -25.86 -17.43 -10.92
CA LYS A 209 -27.23 -17.58 -10.42
C LYS A 209 -27.52 -19.04 -10.05
N ASN A 210 -27.27 -19.95 -10.98
CA ASN A 210 -27.46 -21.38 -10.73
C ASN A 210 -26.31 -21.96 -9.91
N ALA A 211 -25.05 -21.66 -10.26
CA ALA A 211 -23.89 -22.25 -9.59
C ALA A 211 -23.81 -21.91 -8.09
N GLY A 212 -24.20 -20.69 -7.69
CA GLY A 212 -24.26 -20.30 -6.27
C GLY A 212 -25.40 -20.99 -5.51
N LYS A 213 -26.52 -21.30 -6.17
CA LYS A 213 -27.70 -21.93 -5.55
C LYS A 213 -27.58 -23.46 -5.44
N THR A 214 -27.16 -24.12 -6.51
CA THR A 214 -27.10 -25.59 -6.59
C THR A 214 -25.72 -26.15 -6.29
N GLY A 215 -24.68 -25.33 -6.48
CA GLY A 215 -23.28 -25.75 -6.40
C GLY A 215 -22.81 -26.42 -7.68
N VAL A 216 -21.50 -26.40 -7.90
CA VAL A 216 -20.83 -27.05 -9.02
C VAL A 216 -19.64 -27.86 -8.49
N ALA A 217 -19.42 -29.05 -9.04
CA ALA A 217 -18.25 -29.84 -8.68
C ALA A 217 -17.00 -29.15 -9.23
N MET A 218 -16.05 -28.79 -8.36
CA MET A 218 -14.76 -28.24 -8.74
C MET A 218 -13.65 -29.06 -8.09
N GLU A 219 -12.57 -29.28 -8.85
CA GLU A 219 -11.36 -29.96 -8.39
C GLU A 219 -10.30 -28.90 -8.06
N SER A 220 -9.76 -28.93 -6.84
CA SER A 220 -8.60 -28.10 -6.48
C SER A 220 -7.32 -28.65 -7.10
N GLY A 221 -6.25 -27.83 -7.15
CA GLY A 221 -4.99 -28.23 -7.79
C GLY A 221 -4.25 -29.40 -7.14
N ASP A 222 -4.72 -29.89 -5.99
CA ASP A 222 -4.28 -31.11 -5.29
C ASP A 222 -5.14 -32.36 -5.63
N GLY A 223 -6.12 -32.23 -6.53
CA GLY A 223 -7.01 -33.31 -6.97
C GLY A 223 -8.27 -33.50 -6.12
N ILE A 224 -8.50 -32.68 -5.10
CA ILE A 224 -9.68 -32.82 -4.23
C ILE A 224 -10.91 -32.18 -4.88
N LYS A 225 -11.99 -32.96 -5.03
CA LYS A 225 -13.27 -32.48 -5.54
C LYS A 225 -14.18 -32.00 -4.42
N ARG A 226 -14.77 -30.81 -4.58
CA ARG A 226 -15.76 -30.24 -3.65
C ARG A 226 -16.98 -29.70 -4.40
N ARG A 227 -18.14 -29.68 -3.73
CA ARG A 227 -19.33 -28.97 -4.23
C ARG A 227 -19.16 -27.48 -3.91
N CYS A 228 -18.63 -26.75 -4.87
CA CYS A 228 -18.31 -25.34 -4.75
C CYS A 228 -19.52 -24.46 -5.11
N HIS A 229 -19.77 -23.43 -4.33
CA HIS A 229 -20.83 -22.44 -4.53
C HIS A 229 -20.19 -21.06 -4.74
N PRO A 230 -19.97 -20.66 -6.00
CA PRO A 230 -19.56 -19.30 -6.35
C PRO A 230 -20.62 -18.27 -5.96
N ILE A 231 -20.28 -17.33 -5.08
CA ILE A 231 -21.22 -16.31 -4.58
C ILE A 231 -20.55 -14.94 -4.63
N LEU A 232 -21.21 -13.92 -5.20
CA LEU A 232 -20.70 -12.56 -5.23
C LEU A 232 -20.58 -12.01 -3.80
N ALA A 233 -19.33 -11.82 -3.36
CA ALA A 233 -19.00 -11.41 -2.00
C ALA A 233 -18.77 -9.90 -1.90
N ALA A 234 -17.97 -9.36 -2.83
CA ALA A 234 -17.56 -7.96 -2.83
C ALA A 234 -17.47 -7.41 -4.25
N TYR A 235 -17.82 -6.12 -4.38
CA TYR A 235 -17.69 -5.35 -5.60
C TYR A 235 -16.80 -4.12 -5.35
N ILE A 236 -15.66 -4.09 -6.02
CA ILE A 236 -14.65 -3.04 -5.89
C ILE A 236 -14.85 -2.03 -7.02
N GLY A 237 -15.06 -0.77 -6.67
CA GLY A 237 -15.17 0.33 -7.61
C GLY A 237 -15.01 1.67 -6.89
N ASP A 238 -14.75 2.73 -7.65
CA ASP A 238 -14.77 4.09 -7.12
C ASP A 238 -16.21 4.57 -6.87
N TYR A 239 -16.40 5.73 -6.25
CA TYR A 239 -17.74 6.20 -5.87
C TYR A 239 -18.74 6.27 -7.04
N PRO A 240 -18.40 6.88 -8.21
CA PRO A 240 -19.24 6.80 -9.40
C PRO A 240 -19.61 5.37 -9.82
N GLU A 241 -18.66 4.44 -9.82
CA GLU A 241 -18.90 3.04 -10.18
C GLU A 241 -19.80 2.34 -9.15
N GLN A 242 -19.59 2.58 -7.86
CA GLN A 242 -20.44 2.06 -6.78
C GLN A 242 -21.89 2.51 -6.95
N MET A 243 -22.12 3.78 -7.32
CA MET A 243 -23.47 4.30 -7.62
C MET A 243 -24.08 3.67 -8.87
N LEU A 244 -23.28 3.31 -9.87
CA LEU A 244 -23.75 2.61 -11.05
C LEU A 244 -24.18 1.18 -10.70
N VAL A 245 -23.35 0.47 -9.94
CA VAL A 245 -23.55 -0.92 -9.51
C VAL A 245 -24.79 -1.07 -8.63
N THR A 246 -24.97 -0.18 -7.64
CA THR A 246 -26.12 -0.26 -6.72
C THR A 246 -27.38 0.42 -7.25
N CYS A 247 -27.36 0.90 -8.49
CA CYS A 247 -28.42 1.73 -9.07
C CYS A 247 -28.69 3.02 -8.26
N GLY A 248 -27.78 3.45 -7.38
CA GLY A 248 -27.96 4.61 -6.51
C GLY A 248 -27.91 5.97 -7.21
N TYR A 249 -28.50 6.99 -6.59
CA TYR A 249 -28.39 8.38 -7.05
C TYR A 249 -27.06 9.01 -6.62
N TYR A 250 -26.43 9.74 -7.55
CA TYR A 250 -25.18 10.44 -7.26
C TYR A 250 -25.41 11.50 -6.17
N GLY A 251 -24.51 11.56 -5.19
CA GLY A 251 -24.69 12.35 -3.98
C GLY A 251 -25.25 11.56 -2.80
N ASN A 252 -25.77 10.33 -2.98
CA ASN A 252 -26.25 9.48 -1.88
C ASN A 252 -25.16 8.49 -1.43
N SER A 253 -25.42 7.79 -0.31
CA SER A 253 -24.62 6.63 0.12
C SER A 253 -24.98 5.38 -0.70
N PRO A 254 -24.00 4.54 -1.12
CA PRO A 254 -24.28 3.27 -1.78
C PRO A 254 -24.85 2.21 -0.83
N VAL A 255 -24.73 2.41 0.48
CA VAL A 255 -24.85 1.35 1.48
C VAL A 255 -25.97 1.62 2.48
N CYS A 256 -26.25 2.88 2.80
CA CYS A 256 -27.30 3.27 3.75
C CYS A 256 -28.26 4.30 3.16
N MET A 257 -29.34 4.55 3.91
CA MET A 257 -30.47 5.42 3.53
C MET A 257 -30.29 6.89 3.95
N VAL A 258 -29.09 7.30 4.36
CA VAL A 258 -28.80 8.69 4.73
C VAL A 258 -29.18 9.67 3.61
N SER A 259 -29.79 10.79 3.99
CA SER A 259 -30.05 11.88 3.07
C SER A 259 -28.74 12.51 2.57
N LYS A 260 -28.73 12.96 1.30
CA LYS A 260 -27.59 13.67 0.72
C LYS A 260 -27.21 14.93 1.50
N ASP A 261 -28.17 15.54 2.19
CA ASP A 261 -28.01 16.79 2.94
C ASP A 261 -27.54 16.55 4.39
N GLU A 262 -27.47 15.28 4.82
CA GLU A 262 -27.08 14.86 6.17
C GLU A 262 -25.82 13.98 6.17
N LEU A 263 -25.16 13.84 5.02
CA LEU A 263 -23.93 13.03 4.88
C LEU A 263 -22.81 13.44 5.84
N GLY A 264 -22.79 14.72 6.27
CA GLY A 264 -21.83 15.20 7.25
C GLY A 264 -22.10 14.74 8.69
N GLY A 265 -23.24 14.14 9.00
CA GLY A 265 -23.60 13.68 10.34
C GLY A 265 -22.72 12.52 10.84
N TYR A 266 -22.50 12.47 12.17
CA TYR A 266 -21.87 11.35 12.85
C TYR A 266 -22.39 11.26 14.30
N PRO A 267 -22.64 10.06 14.84
CA PRO A 267 -22.56 8.75 14.17
C PRO A 267 -23.63 8.60 13.07
N CYS A 268 -23.38 7.71 12.11
CA CYS A 268 -24.40 7.34 11.12
C CYS A 268 -25.39 6.38 11.77
N THR A 269 -26.62 6.84 12.01
CA THR A 269 -27.70 6.07 12.65
C THR A 269 -28.77 5.61 11.67
N THR A 270 -28.59 5.86 10.37
CA THR A 270 -29.58 5.50 9.35
C THR A 270 -29.47 4.03 8.97
N ASP A 271 -30.60 3.46 8.59
CA ASP A 271 -30.67 2.06 8.19
C ASP A 271 -29.86 1.78 6.93
N PHE A 272 -29.36 0.54 6.83
CA PHE A 272 -28.80 0.04 5.59
C PHE A 272 -29.89 -0.11 4.53
N ARG A 273 -29.51 0.04 3.26
CA ARG A 273 -30.42 -0.22 2.14
C ARG A 273 -30.86 -1.68 2.17
N ASP A 274 -32.15 -1.93 1.95
CA ASP A 274 -32.70 -3.28 1.92
C ASP A 274 -32.59 -3.87 0.50
N PRO A 275 -31.80 -4.96 0.30
CA PRO A 275 -31.67 -5.60 -0.99
C PRO A 275 -32.96 -6.25 -1.50
N THR A 276 -33.87 -6.67 -0.59
CA THR A 276 -35.14 -7.31 -0.94
C THR A 276 -36.10 -6.30 -1.54
N VAL A 277 -36.29 -5.17 -0.86
CA VAL A 277 -37.13 -4.05 -1.35
C VAL A 277 -36.60 -3.54 -2.70
N ALA A 278 -35.28 -3.39 -2.83
CA ALA A 278 -34.67 -2.98 -4.09
C ALA A 278 -34.90 -4.01 -5.22
N ALA A 279 -34.80 -5.30 -4.93
CA ALA A 279 -35.04 -6.37 -5.90
C ALA A 279 -36.52 -6.44 -6.32
N GLU A 280 -37.47 -6.29 -5.39
CA GLU A 280 -38.90 -6.23 -5.68
C GLU A 280 -39.25 -5.00 -6.54
N ALA A 281 -38.68 -3.84 -6.22
CA ALA A 281 -38.87 -2.62 -6.99
C ALA A 281 -38.43 -2.78 -8.46
N VAL A 282 -37.24 -3.34 -8.72
CA VAL A 282 -36.77 -3.53 -10.11
C VAL A 282 -37.55 -4.64 -10.85
N LYS A 283 -38.05 -5.65 -10.13
CA LYS A 283 -38.89 -6.72 -10.68
C LYS A 283 -40.30 -6.26 -11.07
N SER A 284 -40.75 -5.11 -10.56
CA SER A 284 -42.02 -4.50 -11.00
C SER A 284 -41.95 -3.85 -12.40
N ILE A 285 -40.85 -4.05 -13.14
CA ILE A 285 -40.72 -3.59 -14.53
C ILE A 285 -41.91 -4.03 -15.39
N GLY A 286 -42.44 -3.09 -16.17
CA GLY A 286 -43.62 -3.30 -17.02
C GLY A 286 -44.94 -2.93 -16.36
N THR A 287 -44.98 -2.67 -15.04
CA THR A 287 -46.14 -2.07 -14.38
C THR A 287 -46.13 -0.54 -14.52
N SER A 288 -47.28 0.09 -14.30
CA SER A 288 -47.39 1.56 -14.24
C SER A 288 -46.63 2.16 -13.06
N GLU A 289 -46.46 1.39 -11.98
CA GLU A 289 -45.87 1.83 -10.70
C GLU A 289 -44.34 1.63 -10.66
N TRP A 290 -43.72 0.99 -11.66
CA TRP A 290 -42.30 0.62 -11.63
C TRP A 290 -41.34 1.75 -11.24
N VAL A 291 -41.57 2.94 -11.83
CA VAL A 291 -40.72 4.11 -11.58
C VAL A 291 -40.90 4.63 -10.15
N GLU A 292 -42.13 4.58 -9.63
CA GLU A 292 -42.48 4.99 -8.27
C GLU A 292 -41.89 4.00 -7.25
N ASN A 293 -42.08 2.69 -7.46
CA ASN A 293 -41.48 1.64 -6.63
C ASN A 293 -39.94 1.76 -6.56
N CYS A 294 -39.28 2.05 -7.68
CA CYS A 294 -37.84 2.29 -7.70
C CYS A 294 -37.45 3.55 -6.90
N LEU A 295 -38.24 4.62 -7.02
CA LEU A 295 -38.00 5.87 -6.30
C LEU A 295 -38.15 5.68 -4.79
N ASP A 296 -39.18 4.96 -4.35
CA ASP A 296 -39.45 4.65 -2.94
C ASP A 296 -38.34 3.76 -2.34
N ALA A 297 -37.83 2.81 -3.13
CA ALA A 297 -36.64 2.03 -2.80
C ALA A 297 -35.32 2.83 -2.91
N ASN A 298 -35.37 4.12 -3.26
CA ASN A 298 -34.22 5.02 -3.43
C ASN A 298 -33.18 4.50 -4.43
N ILE A 299 -33.64 3.90 -5.54
CA ILE A 299 -32.82 3.42 -6.65
C ILE A 299 -33.32 3.97 -7.98
N LYS A 300 -32.42 4.05 -8.96
CA LYS A 300 -32.77 4.43 -10.33
C LYS A 300 -33.54 3.29 -11.00
N PRO A 301 -34.54 3.59 -11.86
CA PRO A 301 -35.23 2.60 -12.67
C PRO A 301 -34.29 2.06 -13.76
N VAL A 302 -33.60 0.97 -13.43
CA VAL A 302 -32.69 0.21 -14.29
C VAL A 302 -33.35 -1.12 -14.61
N GLN A 303 -33.30 -1.51 -15.89
CA GLN A 303 -33.92 -2.75 -16.35
C GLN A 303 -33.02 -3.93 -16.00
N HIS A 304 -33.54 -4.89 -15.23
CA HIS A 304 -32.86 -6.14 -14.87
C HIS A 304 -31.42 -5.95 -14.37
N PRO A 305 -31.20 -5.22 -13.25
CA PRO A 305 -29.87 -5.06 -12.72
C PRO A 305 -29.24 -6.43 -12.41
N PHE A 306 -27.95 -6.59 -12.70
CA PHE A 306 -27.31 -7.91 -12.76
C PHE A 306 -27.38 -8.73 -11.46
N TRP A 307 -27.61 -8.06 -10.34
CA TRP A 307 -27.64 -8.64 -9.00
C TRP A 307 -29.03 -9.12 -8.56
N GLU A 308 -30.10 -8.83 -9.29
CA GLU A 308 -31.50 -9.07 -8.84
C GLU A 308 -31.85 -10.55 -8.56
N ASP A 309 -31.11 -11.49 -9.18
CA ASP A 309 -31.31 -12.93 -9.01
C ASP A 309 -30.06 -13.66 -8.52
N LEU A 310 -29.02 -12.94 -8.11
CA LEU A 310 -27.82 -13.59 -7.58
C LEU A 310 -28.12 -14.17 -6.20
N PRO A 311 -27.85 -15.48 -5.96
CA PRO A 311 -28.17 -16.12 -4.70
C PRO A 311 -27.25 -15.61 -3.59
N TYR A 312 -27.78 -15.53 -2.36
CA TYR A 312 -27.04 -15.13 -1.16
C TYR A 312 -26.30 -13.78 -1.26
N THR A 313 -26.72 -12.93 -2.21
CA THR A 313 -26.04 -11.68 -2.54
C THR A 313 -26.85 -10.49 -2.04
N ASP A 314 -26.18 -9.61 -1.31
CA ASP A 314 -26.68 -8.28 -0.94
C ASP A 314 -25.74 -7.27 -1.59
N ILE A 315 -26.22 -6.62 -2.66
CA ILE A 315 -25.38 -5.73 -3.48
C ILE A 315 -24.91 -4.50 -2.69
N PHE A 316 -25.74 -3.97 -1.79
CA PHE A 316 -25.41 -2.80 -0.99
C PHE A 316 -24.35 -3.14 0.05
N ARG A 317 -24.42 -4.33 0.64
CA ARG A 317 -23.39 -4.84 1.55
C ARG A 317 -22.11 -5.24 0.83
N ALA A 318 -22.17 -5.63 -0.44
CA ALA A 318 -21.00 -6.00 -1.24
C ALA A 318 -20.11 -4.80 -1.62
N ILE A 319 -20.60 -3.56 -1.49
CA ILE A 319 -19.79 -2.36 -1.73
C ILE A 319 -18.77 -2.17 -0.61
N THR A 320 -17.49 -2.19 -0.97
CA THR A 320 -16.39 -2.11 -0.02
C THR A 320 -15.72 -0.73 0.03
N PRO A 321 -15.13 -0.34 1.17
CA PRO A 321 -14.31 0.86 1.27
C PRO A 321 -13.08 0.85 0.37
N ASP A 322 -12.59 2.04 0.02
CA ASP A 322 -11.47 2.18 -0.89
C ASP A 322 -10.42 3.20 -0.41
N ILE A 323 -9.19 2.75 -0.16
CA ILE A 323 -8.14 3.62 0.38
C ILE A 323 -7.70 4.66 -0.68
N LEU A 324 -7.59 4.26 -1.95
CA LEU A 324 -7.05 5.12 -3.00
C LEU A 324 -8.00 6.27 -3.37
N HIS A 325 -9.18 5.97 -3.90
CA HIS A 325 -10.11 6.97 -4.41
C HIS A 325 -10.93 7.62 -3.31
N GLN A 326 -11.17 6.94 -2.19
CA GLN A 326 -11.96 7.50 -1.10
C GLN A 326 -11.11 8.27 -0.09
N LEU A 327 -10.02 7.70 0.42
CA LEU A 327 -9.16 8.40 1.38
C LEU A 327 -8.16 9.31 0.67
N TYR A 328 -7.19 8.77 -0.09
CA TYR A 328 -6.11 9.59 -0.66
C TYR A 328 -6.62 10.63 -1.67
N GLN A 329 -7.34 10.19 -2.72
CA GLN A 329 -7.86 11.07 -3.77
C GLN A 329 -9.23 11.68 -3.44
N GLY A 330 -9.77 11.39 -2.25
CA GLY A 330 -11.02 11.93 -1.76
C GLY A 330 -10.81 12.82 -0.54
N VAL A 331 -10.90 12.23 0.66
CA VAL A 331 -10.86 12.95 1.94
C VAL A 331 -9.54 13.71 2.13
N MET A 332 -8.38 13.08 1.89
CA MET A 332 -7.07 13.71 2.05
C MET A 332 -6.82 14.82 1.04
N LYS A 333 -7.28 14.62 -0.21
CA LYS A 333 -7.29 15.68 -1.22
C LYS A 333 -8.07 16.91 -0.75
N HIS A 334 -9.24 16.71 -0.14
CA HIS A 334 -10.01 17.81 0.44
C HIS A 334 -9.30 18.44 1.64
N LEU A 335 -8.75 17.64 2.55
CA LEU A 335 -7.98 18.14 3.69
C LEU A 335 -6.82 19.04 3.23
N ILE A 336 -6.03 18.61 2.26
CA ILE A 336 -4.95 19.41 1.68
C ILE A 336 -5.48 20.73 1.12
N GLN A 337 -6.63 20.71 0.43
CA GLN A 337 -7.23 21.93 -0.08
C GLN A 337 -7.69 22.87 1.04
N TRP A 338 -8.28 22.36 2.12
CA TRP A 338 -8.69 23.18 3.26
C TRP A 338 -7.49 23.81 3.95
N LEU A 339 -6.42 23.03 4.14
CA LEU A 339 -5.18 23.52 4.73
C LEU A 339 -4.51 24.58 3.86
N LYS A 340 -4.56 24.45 2.52
CA LYS A 340 -4.10 25.50 1.59
C LYS A 340 -4.85 26.82 1.77
N THR A 341 -6.16 26.76 1.99
CA THR A 341 -6.97 27.96 2.25
C THR A 341 -6.62 28.59 3.61
N ILE A 342 -6.45 27.78 4.66
CA ILE A 342 -6.23 28.27 6.03
C ILE A 342 -4.79 28.80 6.23
N VAL A 343 -3.79 28.01 5.83
CA VAL A 343 -2.38 28.34 6.09
C VAL A 343 -1.83 29.31 5.04
N GLY A 344 -2.38 29.30 3.83
CA GLY A 344 -1.86 30.03 2.69
C GLY A 344 -0.87 29.22 1.87
N ALA A 345 -0.95 29.37 0.54
CA ALA A 345 -0.14 28.60 -0.40
C ALA A 345 1.37 28.84 -0.23
N GLU A 346 1.78 30.10 -0.05
CA GLU A 346 3.18 30.47 0.09
C GLU A 346 3.82 29.86 1.33
N GLU A 347 3.13 29.89 2.47
CA GLU A 347 3.61 29.32 3.73
C GLU A 347 3.67 27.79 3.68
N ILE A 348 2.67 27.12 3.07
CA ILE A 348 2.72 25.67 2.84
C ILE A 348 3.95 25.30 2.01
N ASP A 349 4.17 25.98 0.89
CA ASP A 349 5.31 25.67 0.02
C ASP A 349 6.63 26.05 0.67
N ALA A 350 6.66 27.08 1.52
CA ALA A 350 7.82 27.38 2.35
C ALA A 350 8.13 26.21 3.29
N ARG A 351 7.17 25.77 4.11
CA ARG A 351 7.32 24.67 5.09
C ARG A 351 7.76 23.38 4.43
N VAL A 352 7.08 22.97 3.35
CA VAL A 352 7.38 21.72 2.63
C VAL A 352 8.82 21.71 2.10
N ARG A 353 9.31 22.82 1.56
CA ARG A 353 10.69 22.93 1.05
C ARG A 353 11.76 22.81 2.14
N ARG A 354 11.41 23.00 3.41
CA ARG A 354 12.31 22.96 4.55
C ARG A 354 12.35 21.63 5.28
N LEU A 355 11.38 20.73 5.03
CA LEU A 355 11.31 19.46 5.74
C LEU A 355 12.62 18.65 5.61
N PRO A 356 13.16 18.12 6.71
CA PRO A 356 14.39 17.33 6.66
C PRO A 356 14.18 16.05 5.84
N PRO A 357 15.20 15.60 5.10
CA PRO A 357 15.06 14.41 4.26
C PRO A 357 15.00 13.13 5.11
N ASN A 358 14.05 12.23 4.83
CA ASN A 358 14.03 10.87 5.39
C ASN A 358 13.90 9.79 4.29
N HIS A 359 14.17 8.53 4.61
CA HIS A 359 13.83 7.41 3.73
C HIS A 359 12.33 7.36 3.48
N GLY A 360 11.94 6.94 2.27
CA GLY A 360 10.54 6.82 1.90
C GLY A 360 9.79 8.14 1.69
N LEU A 361 10.36 9.28 2.07
CA LEU A 361 9.77 10.61 1.92
C LEU A 361 10.28 11.34 0.67
N ARG A 362 9.35 11.75 -0.19
CA ARG A 362 9.64 12.60 -1.33
C ARG A 362 9.88 14.04 -0.88
N HIS A 363 11.00 14.61 -1.34
CA HIS A 363 11.26 16.03 -1.15
C HIS A 363 10.67 16.85 -2.30
N PHE A 364 9.82 17.82 -1.96
CA PHE A 364 9.11 18.67 -2.93
C PHE A 364 9.80 20.05 -3.02
N HIS A 365 10.85 20.14 -3.85
CA HIS A 365 11.68 21.35 -3.98
C HIS A 365 10.92 22.63 -4.38
N LYS A 366 9.75 22.51 -5.02
CA LYS A 366 8.87 23.64 -5.41
C LYS A 366 7.61 23.74 -4.55
N GLY A 367 7.55 23.01 -3.44
CA GLY A 367 6.33 22.84 -2.65
C GLY A 367 5.30 21.94 -3.34
N ILE A 368 4.06 21.98 -2.84
CA ILE A 368 2.94 21.12 -3.28
C ILE A 368 1.76 21.91 -3.87
N THR A 369 1.75 23.23 -3.77
CA THR A 369 0.57 24.01 -4.19
C THR A 369 0.39 24.06 -5.70
N SER A 370 1.50 24.12 -6.44
CA SER A 370 1.53 24.20 -7.91
C SER A 370 1.37 22.86 -8.64
N LEU A 371 1.29 21.74 -7.89
CA LEU A 371 1.15 20.41 -8.50
C LEU A 371 -0.23 20.25 -9.14
N SER A 372 -0.23 19.80 -10.40
CA SER A 372 -1.45 19.43 -11.13
C SER A 372 -1.49 17.92 -11.35
N ARG A 373 -2.71 17.36 -11.41
CA ARG A 373 -2.94 15.91 -11.60
C ARG A 373 -2.21 15.02 -10.57
N VAL A 374 -2.26 15.44 -9.30
CA VAL A 374 -1.64 14.75 -8.16
C VAL A 374 -2.17 13.32 -8.05
N SER A 375 -1.27 12.35 -8.13
CA SER A 375 -1.56 10.91 -8.06
C SER A 375 -1.87 10.44 -6.62
N GLY A 376 -2.40 9.22 -6.49
CA GLY A 376 -2.60 8.59 -5.17
C GLY A 376 -1.29 8.44 -4.39
N THR A 377 -0.21 8.02 -5.06
CA THR A 377 1.13 7.93 -4.46
C THR A 377 1.62 9.28 -3.95
N GLU A 378 1.37 10.36 -4.66
CA GLU A 378 1.75 11.70 -4.21
C GLU A 378 0.93 12.19 -3.02
N HIS A 379 -0.39 11.95 -3.00
CA HIS A 379 -1.20 12.23 -1.80
C HIS A 379 -0.73 11.42 -0.59
N LYS A 380 -0.38 10.13 -0.77
CA LYS A 380 0.21 9.30 0.28
C LYS A 380 1.49 9.90 0.83
N GLN A 381 2.36 10.40 -0.04
CA GLN A 381 3.58 11.09 0.36
C GLN A 381 3.27 12.37 1.14
N MET A 382 2.28 13.17 0.71
CA MET A 382 1.87 14.37 1.43
C MET A 382 1.37 14.07 2.85
N CYS A 383 0.55 13.02 3.02
CA CYS A 383 -0.02 12.64 4.31
C CYS A 383 1.03 12.37 5.40
N SER A 384 2.23 11.94 5.01
CA SER A 384 3.35 11.69 5.94
C SER A 384 3.93 12.93 6.61
N PHE A 385 3.58 14.13 6.13
CA PHE A 385 4.04 15.40 6.70
C PHE A 385 2.94 16.46 6.84
N LEU A 386 1.68 16.18 6.50
CA LEU A 386 0.61 17.19 6.62
C LEU A 386 0.50 17.76 8.04
N LEU A 387 0.66 16.91 9.05
CA LEU A 387 0.59 17.35 10.43
C LEU A 387 1.67 18.38 10.76
N SER A 388 2.88 18.25 10.19
CA SER A 388 3.94 19.23 10.43
C SER A 388 3.61 20.59 9.84
N LEU A 389 2.81 20.65 8.77
CA LEU A 389 2.47 21.91 8.11
C LEU A 389 1.48 22.75 8.91
N VAL A 390 0.75 22.15 9.85
CA VAL A 390 -0.32 22.83 10.61
C VAL A 390 0.05 23.15 12.06
N VAL A 391 1.27 22.79 12.48
CA VAL A 391 1.82 23.17 13.79
C VAL A 391 2.25 24.64 13.74
N ASP A 392 2.01 25.42 14.81
CA ASP A 392 2.42 26.82 14.94
C ASP A 392 2.08 27.69 13.71
N ILE A 393 0.82 27.63 13.24
CA ILE A 393 0.37 28.47 12.12
C ILE A 393 0.34 29.95 12.56
N PRO A 394 0.92 30.88 11.77
CA PRO A 394 0.85 32.31 12.07
C PRO A 394 -0.59 32.81 12.12
N ASN A 395 -0.87 33.78 12.99
CA ASN A 395 -2.14 34.50 13.05
C ASN A 395 -3.39 33.67 13.38
N LEU A 396 -3.24 32.41 13.83
CA LEU A 396 -4.34 31.66 14.46
C LEU A 396 -4.28 31.79 15.98
N SER A 397 -5.45 31.86 16.61
CA SER A 397 -5.55 31.77 18.06
C SER A 397 -5.06 30.40 18.55
N SER A 398 -4.59 30.29 19.80
CA SER A 398 -4.17 29.00 20.35
C SER A 398 -5.30 27.96 20.34
N SER A 399 -6.55 28.40 20.53
CA SER A 399 -7.73 27.53 20.45
C SER A 399 -7.95 26.99 19.04
N ASP A 400 -7.94 27.87 18.04
CA ASP A 400 -8.17 27.48 16.65
C ASP A 400 -7.03 26.62 16.10
N SER A 401 -5.79 26.94 16.47
CA SER A 401 -4.62 26.10 16.14
C SER A 401 -4.77 24.70 16.71
N HIS A 402 -5.19 24.56 17.98
CA HIS A 402 -5.44 23.25 18.58
C HIS A 402 -6.58 22.49 17.88
N ARG A 403 -7.72 23.13 17.63
CA ARG A 403 -8.87 22.51 16.94
C ARG A 403 -8.49 22.02 15.54
N LEU A 404 -7.76 22.84 14.78
CA LEU A 404 -7.30 22.49 13.44
C LEU A 404 -6.31 21.32 13.46
N LEU A 405 -5.38 21.35 14.42
CA LEU A 405 -4.40 20.29 14.61
C LEU A 405 -5.10 18.97 14.94
N MET A 406 -6.04 18.97 15.89
CA MET A 406 -6.78 17.78 16.29
C MET A 406 -7.64 17.23 15.14
N ALA A 407 -8.33 18.09 14.39
CA ALA A 407 -9.12 17.64 13.23
C ALA A 407 -8.21 17.03 12.14
N THR A 408 -7.05 17.63 11.87
CA THR A 408 -6.07 17.13 10.90
C THR A 408 -5.48 15.79 11.35
N LYS A 409 -5.02 15.71 12.60
CA LYS A 409 -4.46 14.50 13.20
C LYS A 409 -5.46 13.36 13.17
N SER A 410 -6.70 13.60 13.57
CA SER A 410 -7.76 12.58 13.62
C SER A 410 -8.04 11.92 12.27
N LEU A 411 -8.04 12.70 11.17
CA LEU A 411 -8.15 12.14 9.82
C LEU A 411 -6.92 11.33 9.42
N LEU A 412 -5.71 11.80 9.77
CA LEU A 412 -4.48 11.06 9.51
C LEU A 412 -4.44 9.75 10.32
N ASP A 413 -4.87 9.77 11.58
CA ASP A 413 -4.99 8.59 12.44
C ASP A 413 -5.93 7.57 11.79
N PHE A 414 -7.14 8.01 11.39
CA PHE A 414 -8.09 7.16 10.67
C PHE A 414 -7.45 6.54 9.43
N LEU A 415 -6.74 7.33 8.61
CA LEU A 415 -6.08 6.84 7.39
C LEU A 415 -5.01 5.78 7.67
N TYR A 416 -4.15 6.00 8.68
CA TYR A 416 -3.06 5.07 8.98
C TYR A 416 -3.59 3.77 9.59
N GLN A 417 -4.58 3.88 10.49
CA GLN A 417 -5.24 2.73 11.08
C GLN A 417 -6.04 1.93 10.03
N ALA A 418 -6.81 2.58 9.15
CA ALA A 418 -7.58 1.90 8.10
C ALA A 418 -6.70 1.11 7.10
N ARG A 419 -5.39 1.36 7.09
CA ARG A 419 -4.40 0.67 6.25
C ARG A 419 -3.73 -0.51 6.95
N TYR A 420 -4.09 -0.81 8.19
CA TYR A 420 -3.52 -1.96 8.87
C TYR A 420 -3.87 -3.24 8.10
N PRO A 421 -2.89 -4.12 7.82
CA PRO A 421 -3.14 -5.41 7.21
C PRO A 421 -3.82 -6.41 8.14
N ILE A 422 -4.01 -6.08 9.42
CA ILE A 422 -4.74 -6.87 10.41
C ILE A 422 -5.44 -5.94 11.40
N HIS A 423 -6.66 -6.29 11.78
CA HIS A 423 -7.43 -5.59 12.81
C HIS A 423 -7.84 -6.54 13.93
N SER A 424 -7.61 -6.13 15.17
CA SER A 424 -8.29 -6.66 16.35
C SER A 424 -9.59 -5.89 16.63
N ASP A 425 -10.49 -6.43 17.44
CA ASP A 425 -11.66 -5.69 17.91
C ASP A 425 -11.25 -4.36 18.56
N GLN A 426 -10.16 -4.34 19.33
CA GLN A 426 -9.61 -3.12 19.94
C GLN A 426 -9.15 -2.09 18.89
N SER A 427 -8.43 -2.52 17.84
CA SER A 427 -7.99 -1.59 16.78
C SER A 427 -9.14 -1.04 15.94
N LEU A 428 -10.28 -1.74 15.89
CA LEU A 428 -11.48 -1.23 15.22
C LEU A 428 -12.16 -0.15 16.06
N VAL A 429 -12.14 -0.28 17.39
CA VAL A 429 -12.60 0.77 18.31
C VAL A 429 -11.75 2.03 18.16
N THR A 430 -10.43 1.91 18.00
CA THR A 430 -9.57 3.10 17.80
C THR A 430 -9.86 3.80 16.48
N ILE A 431 -10.22 3.07 15.40
CA ILE A 431 -10.63 3.67 14.12
C ILE A 431 -11.90 4.51 14.29
N GLU A 432 -12.90 3.95 14.98
CA GLU A 432 -14.14 4.67 15.28
C GLU A 432 -13.87 5.90 16.16
N ALA A 433 -12.99 5.79 17.15
CA ALA A 433 -12.59 6.91 18.01
C ALA A 433 -11.92 8.03 17.22
N SER A 434 -11.00 7.72 16.30
CA SER A 434 -10.36 8.72 15.43
C SER A 434 -11.37 9.42 14.52
N LEU A 435 -12.37 8.71 14.00
CA LEU A 435 -13.44 9.34 13.21
C LEU A 435 -14.32 10.24 14.08
N ALA A 436 -14.71 9.78 15.28
CA ALA A 436 -15.49 10.57 16.22
C ALA A 436 -14.75 11.86 16.62
N GLU A 437 -13.44 11.77 16.87
CA GLU A 437 -12.61 12.92 17.21
C GLU A 437 -12.52 13.93 16.06
N PHE A 438 -12.39 13.47 14.80
CA PHE A 438 -12.50 14.37 13.65
C PHE A 438 -13.84 15.09 13.64
N HIS A 439 -14.96 14.39 13.85
CA HIS A 439 -16.29 14.99 13.84
C HIS A 439 -16.50 15.99 14.99
N LYS A 440 -15.81 15.83 16.12
CA LYS A 440 -15.78 16.79 17.23
C LYS A 440 -15.12 18.11 16.84
N TYR A 441 -14.03 18.08 16.06
CA TYR A 441 -13.23 19.28 15.76
C TYR A 441 -13.43 19.88 14.37
N LYS A 442 -14.03 19.16 13.40
CA LYS A 442 -14.13 19.57 11.99
C LYS A 442 -14.79 20.92 11.72
N ALA A 443 -15.61 21.43 12.65
CA ALA A 443 -16.24 22.75 12.52
C ALA A 443 -15.20 23.87 12.30
N ILE A 444 -13.96 23.67 12.76
CA ILE A 444 -12.86 24.61 12.54
C ILE A 444 -12.61 24.95 11.06
N PHE A 445 -12.86 24.00 10.13
CA PHE A 445 -12.71 24.28 8.71
C PHE A 445 -13.83 25.18 8.16
N ILE A 446 -14.98 25.23 8.83
CA ILE A 446 -16.07 26.17 8.52
C ILE A 446 -15.76 27.53 9.14
N ASP A 447 -15.40 27.55 10.42
CA ASP A 447 -15.08 28.77 11.16
C ASP A 447 -13.97 29.59 10.48
N LEU A 448 -12.97 28.91 9.89
CA LEU A 448 -11.86 29.53 9.17
C LEU A 448 -12.14 29.71 7.66
N GLY A 449 -13.38 29.55 7.20
CA GLY A 449 -13.79 29.82 5.81
C GLY A 449 -13.24 28.86 4.76
N ALA A 450 -12.70 27.71 5.16
CA ALA A 450 -12.12 26.73 4.24
C ALA A 450 -13.16 25.83 3.56
N ARG A 451 -14.37 25.74 4.14
CA ARG A 451 -15.47 24.90 3.67
C ARG A 451 -16.81 25.36 4.22
N GLU A 452 -17.89 25.15 3.47
CA GLU A 452 -19.27 25.49 3.92
C GLU A 452 -19.96 24.35 4.69
N HIS A 453 -19.88 23.11 4.19
CA HIS A 453 -20.57 21.95 4.78
C HIS A 453 -19.83 20.64 4.51
N PHE A 454 -20.10 19.59 5.30
CA PHE A 454 -19.40 18.29 5.22
C PHE A 454 -20.20 17.19 4.51
N ASN A 455 -21.19 17.56 3.68
CA ASN A 455 -22.01 16.61 2.93
C ASN A 455 -21.24 16.02 1.73
N LEU A 456 -20.25 15.20 2.04
CA LEU A 456 -19.35 14.56 1.11
C LEU A 456 -19.57 13.04 1.17
N PRO A 457 -20.02 12.38 0.10
CA PRO A 457 -20.24 10.93 0.11
C PRO A 457 -18.99 10.15 0.52
N LYS A 458 -17.81 10.57 0.03
CA LYS A 458 -16.53 9.94 0.38
C LYS A 458 -16.17 10.08 1.85
N LEU A 459 -16.54 11.19 2.50
CA LEU A 459 -16.32 11.40 3.94
C LEU A 459 -17.33 10.59 4.76
N HIS A 460 -18.61 10.62 4.39
CA HIS A 460 -19.66 9.85 5.06
C HIS A 460 -19.32 8.36 5.12
N PHE A 461 -18.83 7.82 4.01
CA PHE A 461 -18.55 6.40 3.88
C PHE A 461 -17.40 5.92 4.82
N LEU A 462 -16.65 6.82 5.47
CA LEU A 462 -15.73 6.45 6.56
C LEU A 462 -16.47 5.73 7.71
N CYS A 463 -17.75 6.03 7.94
CA CYS A 463 -18.60 5.36 8.92
C CYS A 463 -18.77 3.85 8.65
N HIS A 464 -18.45 3.37 7.45
CA HIS A 464 -18.65 1.98 7.05
C HIS A 464 -17.37 1.14 7.03
N TYR A 465 -16.20 1.72 7.33
CA TYR A 465 -14.91 1.01 7.30
C TYR A 465 -14.84 -0.13 8.31
N VAL A 466 -15.26 0.10 9.56
CA VAL A 466 -15.24 -0.93 10.60
C VAL A 466 -16.23 -2.06 10.27
N ARG A 467 -17.43 -1.73 9.80
CA ARG A 467 -18.40 -2.74 9.33
C ARG A 467 -17.82 -3.60 8.21
N ALA A 468 -17.25 -2.97 7.18
CA ALA A 468 -16.65 -3.70 6.07
C ALA A 468 -15.47 -4.56 6.52
N SER A 469 -14.63 -4.05 7.42
CA SER A 469 -13.49 -4.80 7.98
C SER A 469 -13.95 -6.05 8.72
N LYS A 470 -15.02 -5.94 9.52
CA LYS A 470 -15.65 -7.08 10.21
C LYS A 470 -16.27 -8.07 9.23
N LEU A 471 -16.79 -7.63 8.09
CA LEU A 471 -17.46 -8.50 7.10
C LEU A 471 -16.47 -9.21 6.19
N PHE A 472 -15.48 -8.51 5.64
CA PHE A 472 -14.66 -8.95 4.51
C PHE A 472 -13.16 -9.01 4.79
N GLY A 473 -12.72 -8.70 6.02
CA GLY A 473 -11.31 -8.51 6.36
C GLY A 473 -10.84 -7.09 6.06
N THR A 474 -9.55 -6.81 6.26
CA THR A 474 -8.98 -5.46 6.14
C THR A 474 -9.05 -4.88 4.73
N SER A 475 -8.87 -3.55 4.62
CA SER A 475 -9.08 -2.79 3.37
C SER A 475 -8.24 -3.25 2.18
N ASP A 476 -7.06 -3.82 2.43
CA ASP A 476 -6.18 -4.34 1.38
C ASP A 476 -6.74 -5.60 0.68
N ASN A 477 -7.84 -6.19 1.17
CA ASN A 477 -8.57 -7.23 0.43
C ASN A 477 -9.28 -6.71 -0.81
N TYR A 478 -9.65 -5.42 -0.83
CA TYR A 478 -10.63 -4.88 -1.77
C TYR A 478 -10.32 -3.43 -2.19
N ASN A 479 -9.06 -3.02 -2.08
CA ASN A 479 -8.59 -1.70 -2.45
C ASN A 479 -8.31 -1.60 -3.98
N THR A 480 -8.75 -0.52 -4.60
CA THR A 480 -8.57 -0.24 -6.03
C THR A 480 -7.11 0.00 -6.45
N GLU A 481 -6.16 0.20 -5.53
CA GLU A 481 -4.73 0.23 -5.87
C GLU A 481 -4.30 -1.04 -6.64
N THR A 482 -4.91 -2.18 -6.30
CA THR A 482 -4.64 -3.45 -6.99
C THR A 482 -5.13 -3.39 -8.43
N THR A 483 -6.35 -2.92 -8.68
CA THR A 483 -6.96 -2.88 -10.00
C THR A 483 -6.31 -1.81 -10.88
N GLU A 484 -5.91 -0.67 -10.31
CA GLU A 484 -5.14 0.36 -11.02
C GLU A 484 -3.78 -0.19 -11.48
N ARG A 485 -3.12 -1.03 -10.67
CA ARG A 485 -1.90 -1.73 -11.11
C ARG A 485 -2.17 -2.70 -12.25
N LEU A 486 -3.30 -3.40 -12.24
CA LEU A 486 -3.73 -4.31 -13.31
C LEU A 486 -4.06 -3.55 -14.61
N HIS A 487 -4.55 -2.31 -14.55
CA HIS A 487 -4.79 -1.49 -15.76
C HIS A 487 -3.52 -1.28 -16.59
N ILE A 488 -2.34 -1.25 -15.96
CA ILE A 488 -1.07 -1.12 -16.68
C ILE A 488 -0.88 -2.33 -17.61
N ASP A 489 -0.93 -3.53 -17.05
CA ASP A 489 -0.60 -4.75 -17.79
C ASP A 489 -1.75 -5.15 -18.73
N PHE A 490 -2.98 -5.13 -18.23
CA PHE A 490 -4.13 -5.67 -18.95
C PHE A 490 -4.68 -4.69 -19.99
N ALA A 491 -4.80 -3.40 -19.68
CA ALA A 491 -5.40 -2.43 -20.60
C ALA A 491 -4.34 -1.61 -21.37
N LYS A 492 -3.42 -0.93 -20.67
CA LYS A 492 -2.50 0.04 -21.28
C LYS A 492 -1.43 -0.63 -22.13
N ASP A 493 -0.77 -1.67 -21.62
CA ASP A 493 0.27 -2.40 -22.36
C ASP A 493 -0.33 -3.22 -23.50
N ALA A 494 -1.49 -3.88 -23.27
CA ALA A 494 -2.20 -4.55 -24.34
C ALA A 494 -2.60 -3.59 -25.47
N TYR A 495 -3.12 -2.41 -25.13
CA TYR A 495 -3.46 -1.39 -26.14
C TYR A 495 -2.22 -0.90 -26.89
N ARG A 496 -1.10 -0.67 -26.19
CA ARG A 496 0.19 -0.26 -26.80
C ARG A 496 0.73 -1.32 -27.76
N ALA A 497 0.48 -2.60 -27.49
CA ALA A 497 0.89 -3.71 -28.34
C ALA A 497 0.01 -3.88 -29.60
N SER A 498 -1.15 -3.23 -29.66
CA SER A 498 -2.05 -3.28 -30.82
C SER A 498 -1.65 -2.29 -31.92
N ASN A 499 -2.19 -2.50 -33.12
CA ASN A 499 -2.11 -1.53 -34.22
C ASN A 499 -3.08 -0.34 -34.06
N ARG A 500 -3.88 -0.31 -32.99
CA ARG A 500 -4.89 0.72 -32.65
C ARG A 500 -6.08 0.82 -33.61
N LYS A 501 -6.35 -0.24 -34.38
CA LYS A 501 -7.55 -0.45 -35.19
C LYS A 501 -8.18 -1.76 -34.75
N ASP A 502 -9.47 -1.76 -34.43
CA ASP A 502 -10.17 -2.94 -33.85
C ASP A 502 -9.35 -3.55 -32.70
N GLU A 503 -8.94 -2.67 -31.78
CA GLU A 503 -7.89 -2.93 -30.81
C GLU A 503 -8.19 -4.10 -29.88
N TYR A 504 -9.44 -4.30 -29.48
CA TYR A 504 -9.81 -5.26 -28.44
C TYR A 504 -9.49 -6.71 -28.82
N PHE A 505 -9.70 -7.12 -30.07
CA PHE A 505 -9.31 -8.46 -30.53
C PHE A 505 -7.80 -8.69 -30.42
N GLN A 506 -7.00 -7.68 -30.76
CA GLN A 506 -5.55 -7.77 -30.66
C GLN A 506 -5.10 -7.75 -29.19
N MET A 507 -5.75 -6.94 -28.36
CA MET A 507 -5.48 -6.87 -26.92
C MET A 507 -5.75 -8.21 -26.24
N THR A 508 -6.92 -8.82 -26.46
CA THR A 508 -7.27 -10.11 -25.86
C THR A 508 -6.35 -11.23 -26.34
N LYS A 509 -6.05 -11.30 -27.64
CA LYS A 509 -5.10 -12.28 -28.19
C LYS A 509 -3.69 -12.13 -27.63
N TRP A 510 -3.22 -10.89 -27.48
CA TRP A 510 -1.92 -10.61 -26.86
C TRP A 510 -1.86 -11.06 -25.40
N LEU A 511 -2.94 -10.83 -24.64
CA LEU A 511 -3.03 -11.27 -23.24
C LEU A 511 -3.03 -12.80 -23.12
N GLU A 512 -3.82 -13.50 -23.94
CA GLU A 512 -3.86 -14.97 -23.94
C GLU A 512 -2.48 -15.58 -24.21
N ARG A 513 -1.76 -15.06 -25.20
CA ARG A 513 -0.39 -15.52 -25.52
C ARG A 513 0.56 -15.33 -24.34
N ARG A 514 0.49 -14.20 -23.64
CA ARG A 514 1.32 -13.95 -22.45
C ARG A 514 0.99 -14.88 -21.30
N GLU A 515 -0.29 -15.16 -21.08
CA GLU A 515 -0.74 -16.12 -20.07
C GLU A 515 -0.22 -17.53 -20.37
N LYS A 516 -0.32 -17.99 -21.63
CA LYS A 516 0.23 -19.28 -22.08
C LYS A 516 1.75 -19.37 -21.89
N VAL A 517 2.49 -18.33 -22.28
CA VAL A 517 3.96 -18.28 -22.10
C VAL A 517 4.33 -18.31 -20.61
N GLY A 518 3.63 -17.55 -19.77
CA GLY A 518 3.86 -17.55 -18.32
C GLY A 518 3.57 -18.91 -17.67
N HIS A 519 2.50 -19.58 -18.10
CA HIS A 519 2.15 -20.92 -17.65
C HIS A 519 3.22 -21.94 -18.07
N HIS A 520 3.65 -21.92 -19.34
CA HIS A 520 4.69 -22.80 -19.83
C HIS A 520 6.04 -22.59 -19.12
N MET A 521 6.40 -21.33 -18.83
CA MET A 521 7.59 -21.01 -18.03
C MET A 521 7.51 -21.63 -16.62
N SER A 522 6.33 -21.58 -15.99
CA SER A 522 6.10 -22.19 -14.68
C SER A 522 6.29 -23.71 -14.72
N TYR A 523 5.77 -24.36 -15.77
CA TYR A 523 5.97 -25.78 -16.02
C TYR A 523 7.45 -26.15 -16.21
N ILE A 524 8.20 -25.37 -17.01
CA ILE A 524 9.65 -25.58 -17.21
C ILE A 524 10.40 -25.47 -15.87
N ASN A 525 10.09 -24.45 -15.06
CA ASN A 525 10.74 -24.27 -13.76
C ASN A 525 10.46 -25.45 -12.82
N TRP A 526 9.22 -25.95 -12.80
CA TRP A 526 8.85 -27.14 -12.04
C TRP A 526 9.57 -28.41 -12.53
N LYS A 527 9.69 -28.62 -13.85
CA LYS A 527 10.48 -29.74 -14.38
C LYS A 527 11.96 -29.64 -14.00
N LYS A 528 12.54 -28.44 -14.05
CA LYS A 528 13.94 -28.20 -13.65
C LYS A 528 14.17 -28.44 -12.16
N SER A 529 13.24 -28.04 -11.29
CA SER A 529 13.37 -28.29 -9.84
C SER A 529 13.29 -29.78 -9.52
N GLN A 530 12.44 -30.55 -10.21
CA GLN A 530 12.42 -32.01 -10.08
C GLN A 530 13.77 -32.62 -10.47
N ALA A 531 14.29 -32.26 -11.65
CA ALA A 531 15.57 -32.79 -12.13
C ALA A 531 16.75 -32.48 -11.18
N ALA A 532 16.75 -31.30 -10.56
CA ALA A 532 17.78 -30.89 -9.60
C ALA A 532 17.71 -31.64 -8.27
N THR A 533 16.55 -32.19 -7.91
CA THR A 533 16.38 -32.89 -6.62
C THR A 533 16.57 -34.40 -6.75
N SER A 534 16.59 -34.94 -7.96
CA SER A 534 16.90 -36.36 -8.24
C SER A 534 18.34 -36.78 -7.96
N SER A 535 19.27 -35.85 -7.66
CA SER A 535 20.69 -36.13 -7.40
C SER A 535 21.10 -36.14 -5.91
N HIS A 536 20.16 -35.98 -4.97
CA HIS A 536 20.38 -36.21 -3.53
C HIS A 536 19.18 -36.94 -2.91
N LEU A 537 19.41 -38.13 -2.34
CA LEU A 537 18.43 -38.91 -1.58
C LEU A 537 18.03 -38.23 -0.26
N PRO A 538 16.89 -38.65 0.32
CA PRO A 538 15.54 -38.35 -0.12
C PRO A 538 15.09 -36.99 0.44
N PHE A 539 14.20 -36.34 -0.31
CA PHE A 539 13.30 -35.33 0.21
C PHE A 539 12.79 -35.72 1.61
N SER A 540 13.03 -34.87 2.61
CA SER A 540 11.93 -34.55 3.51
C SER A 540 10.85 -33.94 2.61
N HIS A 541 9.97 -34.81 2.09
CA HIS A 541 8.61 -34.40 1.89
C HIS A 541 8.21 -33.85 3.26
N ASP A 542 8.14 -32.53 3.41
CA ASP A 542 6.99 -32.00 4.13
C ASP A 542 5.82 -32.69 3.44
N THR A 543 5.34 -33.74 4.10
CA THR A 543 4.19 -34.51 3.72
C THR A 543 3.09 -33.49 3.60
N HIS A 544 2.84 -33.02 2.37
CA HIS A 544 1.67 -32.24 2.06
C HIS A 544 0.52 -33.23 2.20
N VAL A 545 0.01 -33.35 3.43
CA VAL A 545 -1.20 -34.10 3.72
C VAL A 545 -2.30 -33.36 2.96
N PRO A 546 -3.02 -34.02 2.04
CA PRO A 546 -4.13 -33.40 1.32
C PRO A 546 -5.10 -32.77 2.33
N GLY A 547 -5.35 -31.47 2.22
CA GLY A 547 -6.17 -30.71 3.17
C GLY A 547 -5.44 -29.99 4.31
N VAL A 548 -4.10 -30.06 4.41
CA VAL A 548 -3.31 -29.23 5.34
C VAL A 548 -2.88 -27.93 4.65
N HIS A 549 -3.29 -26.79 5.20
CA HIS A 549 -2.91 -25.46 4.74
C HIS A 549 -1.41 -25.25 4.88
N TYR A 550 -0.76 -24.79 3.80
CA TYR A 550 0.64 -24.36 3.88
C TYR A 550 0.71 -22.99 4.54
N ASP A 551 1.38 -22.93 5.70
CA ASP A 551 1.62 -21.67 6.39
C ASP A 551 2.78 -20.93 5.72
N PHE A 552 2.45 -20.00 4.81
CA PHE A 552 3.44 -19.11 4.21
C PHE A 552 3.58 -17.83 5.04
N PRO A 553 4.72 -17.12 4.99
CA PRO A 553 4.88 -15.84 5.67
C PRO A 553 3.74 -14.87 5.33
N GLY A 554 2.90 -14.55 6.33
CA GLY A 554 1.72 -13.69 6.20
C GLY A 554 0.38 -14.41 6.00
N SER A 555 0.32 -15.76 6.06
CA SER A 555 -0.91 -16.55 6.00
C SER A 555 -1.63 -16.61 7.36
N GLN A 556 -0.87 -16.77 8.44
CA GLN A 556 -1.30 -16.58 9.83
C GLN A 556 -0.84 -15.21 10.31
N ARG A 557 -1.56 -14.15 9.92
CA ARG A 557 -1.21 -12.82 10.41
C ARG A 557 -1.44 -12.72 11.91
N SER A 558 -0.40 -12.38 12.65
CA SER A 558 -0.51 -11.97 14.05
C SER A 558 -0.38 -10.46 14.17
N LEU A 559 -0.60 -9.93 15.38
CA LEU A 559 -0.27 -8.53 15.66
C LEU A 559 1.26 -8.28 15.63
N ASP A 560 2.10 -9.31 15.70
CA ASP A 560 3.56 -9.17 15.62
C ASP A 560 4.01 -8.74 14.21
N ASP A 561 3.25 -9.08 13.17
CA ASP A 561 3.48 -8.58 11.81
C ASP A 561 3.46 -7.04 11.76
N MET A 562 2.69 -6.41 12.66
CA MET A 562 2.62 -4.95 12.77
C MET A 562 3.87 -4.37 13.45
N GLN A 563 4.50 -5.11 14.37
CA GLN A 563 5.75 -4.71 15.02
C GLN A 563 6.90 -4.64 14.02
N CYS A 564 6.94 -5.54 13.03
CA CYS A 564 7.85 -5.49 11.88
C CYS A 564 9.31 -5.19 12.29
N HIS A 565 9.93 -6.15 12.99
CA HIS A 565 11.32 -6.03 13.43
C HIS A 565 12.27 -6.07 12.24
N LEU A 566 12.98 -4.96 12.02
CA LEU A 566 13.86 -4.80 10.87
C LEU A 566 15.26 -5.35 11.16
N THR A 567 15.80 -6.11 10.20
CA THR A 567 17.20 -6.55 10.20
C THR A 567 18.06 -5.58 9.40
N GLN A 568 19.16 -5.15 10.00
CA GLN A 568 20.12 -4.23 9.38
C GLN A 568 21.11 -4.93 8.45
N TYR A 569 21.54 -4.23 7.40
CA TYR A 569 22.63 -4.64 6.54
C TYR A 569 23.30 -3.44 5.85
N LEU A 570 24.60 -3.55 5.57
CA LEU A 570 25.35 -2.56 4.83
C LEU A 570 25.37 -2.91 3.33
N ALA A 571 25.41 -1.88 2.47
CA ALA A 571 25.70 -2.06 1.04
C ALA A 571 27.20 -2.35 0.81
N LYS A 572 27.65 -2.44 -0.46
CA LYS A 572 29.04 -2.73 -0.91
C LYS A 572 30.16 -2.15 -0.01
N THR A 573 31.37 -2.73 -0.14
CA THR A 573 32.64 -2.35 0.51
C THR A 573 32.78 -0.88 0.91
N GLY A 574 33.10 -0.64 2.18
CA GLY A 574 33.38 0.69 2.73
C GLY A 574 34.56 1.38 2.04
N LYS A 575 34.59 2.71 2.10
CA LYS A 575 35.67 3.53 1.53
C LYS A 575 36.63 3.96 2.63
N SER A 576 37.93 3.89 2.38
CA SER A 576 38.91 4.47 3.30
C SER A 576 38.80 6.00 3.27
N VAL A 577 38.56 6.61 4.43
CA VAL A 577 38.41 8.07 4.60
C VAL A 577 39.37 8.55 5.68
N PRO A 578 40.22 9.57 5.41
CA PRO A 578 41.07 10.17 6.41
C PRO A 578 40.29 10.81 7.56
N ILE A 579 40.79 10.69 8.79
CA ILE A 579 40.20 11.32 9.99
C ILE A 579 40.09 12.84 9.83
N THR A 580 41.05 13.47 9.15
CA THR A 580 41.01 14.91 8.82
C THR A 580 39.76 15.29 8.02
N LYS A 581 39.33 14.45 7.07
CA LYS A 581 38.11 14.67 6.30
C LYS A 581 36.84 14.39 7.11
N LEU A 582 36.90 13.50 8.10
CA LEU A 582 35.76 13.26 9.00
C LEU A 582 35.50 14.49 9.89
N LYS A 583 36.57 15.11 10.39
CA LYS A 583 36.54 16.27 11.28
C LYS A 583 36.21 17.57 10.59
N ASP A 584 36.42 17.66 9.28
CA ASP A 584 36.19 18.87 8.49
C ASP A 584 34.71 19.34 8.60
N PRO A 585 34.45 20.54 9.16
CA PRO A 585 33.10 21.10 9.26
C PRO A 585 32.62 21.75 7.95
N ALA A 586 33.50 21.89 6.95
CA ALA A 586 33.11 22.41 5.65
C ALA A 586 32.11 21.48 4.95
N THR A 587 31.40 22.01 3.96
CA THR A 587 30.31 21.28 3.27
C THR A 587 30.74 19.95 2.63
N LEU A 588 32.02 19.80 2.27
CA LEU A 588 32.60 18.59 1.68
C LEU A 588 33.11 17.57 2.73
N GLY A 589 33.22 18.00 3.99
CA GLY A 589 33.59 17.20 5.15
C GLY A 589 32.39 16.58 5.85
N TYR A 590 32.62 15.62 6.75
CA TYR A 590 31.54 14.91 7.44
C TYR A 590 30.95 15.69 8.63
N GLY A 591 31.59 16.79 9.05
CA GLY A 591 31.16 17.58 10.20
C GLY A 591 31.30 16.87 11.55
N ALA A 592 31.98 15.72 11.62
CA ALA A 592 32.25 15.00 12.85
C ALA A 592 33.47 15.62 13.56
N VAL A 593 33.36 16.91 13.94
CA VAL A 593 34.48 17.73 14.43
C VAL A 593 35.22 17.09 15.61
N LYS A 594 34.47 16.45 16.50
CA LYS A 594 34.98 15.75 17.69
C LYS A 594 35.22 14.25 17.44
N PHE A 595 35.32 13.78 16.20
CA PHE A 595 35.44 12.34 15.87
C PHE A 595 36.58 11.66 16.63
N GLU A 596 37.76 12.26 16.60
CA GLU A 596 38.97 11.67 17.18
C GLU A 596 38.89 11.58 18.71
N SER A 597 38.52 12.66 19.41
CA SER A 597 38.35 12.64 20.86
C SER A 597 37.22 11.70 21.29
N THR A 598 36.10 11.69 20.56
CA THR A 598 34.98 10.79 20.83
C THR A 598 35.36 9.33 20.65
N LEU A 599 36.22 9.00 19.67
CA LEU A 599 36.70 7.64 19.47
C LEU A 599 37.61 7.21 20.62
N LYS A 600 38.47 8.11 21.12
CA LYS A 600 39.29 7.84 22.30
C LYS A 600 38.44 7.62 23.56
N HIS A 601 37.38 8.43 23.77
CA HIS A 601 36.42 8.19 24.87
C HIS A 601 35.73 6.83 24.74
N TYR A 602 35.29 6.46 23.54
CA TYR A 602 34.68 5.15 23.30
C TYR A 602 35.66 4.01 23.60
N ILE A 603 36.91 4.10 23.13
CA ILE A 603 37.95 3.11 23.42
C ILE A 603 38.19 3.02 24.93
N ALA A 604 38.23 4.18 25.61
CA ALA A 604 38.47 4.23 27.03
C ALA A 604 37.37 3.53 27.84
N GLN A 605 36.11 3.86 27.57
CA GLN A 605 34.94 3.22 28.18
C GLN A 605 34.80 1.75 27.81
N PHE A 606 35.26 1.34 26.63
CA PHE A 606 35.25 -0.07 26.23
C PHE A 606 36.27 -0.90 27.01
N ARG A 607 37.43 -0.31 27.35
CA ARG A 607 38.46 -0.98 28.17
C ARG A 607 38.00 -1.18 29.60
N ASP A 608 37.37 -0.16 30.16
CA ASP A 608 36.87 -0.18 31.53
C ASP A 608 35.53 0.58 31.59
N PRO A 609 34.40 -0.16 31.62
CA PRO A 609 33.06 0.41 31.66
C PRO A 609 32.72 1.16 32.96
N GLU A 610 33.46 0.93 34.05
CA GLU A 610 33.17 1.48 35.37
C GLU A 610 33.84 2.85 35.62
N LEU A 611 34.67 3.31 34.67
CA LEU A 611 35.35 4.60 34.77
C LEU A 611 34.35 5.77 34.90
N THR A 612 34.65 6.67 35.83
CA THR A 612 33.94 7.93 35.96
C THR A 612 34.21 8.83 34.74
N PRO A 613 33.34 9.82 34.45
CA PRO A 613 33.56 10.73 33.32
C PRO A 613 34.90 11.46 33.33
N GLY A 614 35.48 11.74 34.50
CA GLY A 614 36.81 12.36 34.62
C GLY A 614 37.93 11.40 34.23
N GLU A 615 37.87 10.16 34.72
CA GLU A 615 38.88 9.13 34.42
C GLU A 615 38.86 8.72 32.94
N VAL A 616 37.68 8.74 32.30
CA VAL A 616 37.55 8.52 30.86
C VAL A 616 38.28 9.59 30.06
N GLU A 617 38.16 10.87 30.44
CA GLU A 617 38.86 11.99 29.79
C GLU A 617 40.38 11.85 29.98
N ASP A 618 40.82 11.57 31.21
CA ASP A 618 42.23 11.36 31.52
C ASP A 618 42.81 10.23 30.68
N MET A 619 42.18 9.05 30.67
CA MET A 619 42.67 7.92 29.89
C MET A 619 42.63 8.20 28.37
N ALA A 620 41.58 8.87 27.88
CA ALA A 620 41.48 9.24 26.48
C ALA A 620 42.57 10.22 26.04
N SER A 621 43.05 11.10 26.92
CA SER A 621 44.14 12.02 26.62
C SER A 621 45.45 11.30 26.26
N PHE A 622 45.72 10.14 26.88
CA PHE A 622 46.92 9.32 26.65
C PHE A 622 46.80 8.35 25.46
N LEU A 623 45.59 8.12 24.93
CA LEU A 623 45.39 7.21 23.80
C LEU A 623 45.91 7.82 22.48
N THR A 624 46.72 7.04 21.75
CA THR A 624 47.18 7.38 20.39
C THR A 624 46.58 6.40 19.38
N LEU A 625 45.90 6.91 18.35
CA LEU A 625 45.32 6.08 17.30
C LEU A 625 46.41 5.60 16.33
N PRO A 626 46.57 4.28 16.09
CA PRO A 626 47.60 3.73 15.22
C PRO A 626 47.25 3.82 13.72
N PHE A 627 46.24 4.60 13.36
CA PHE A 627 45.75 4.78 12.00
C PHE A 627 45.30 6.22 11.76
N ARG A 628 45.35 6.66 10.49
CA ARG A 628 44.93 8.00 10.06
C ARG A 628 43.63 8.01 9.26
N SER A 629 43.06 6.84 8.99
CA SER A 629 41.85 6.66 8.19
C SER A 629 41.04 5.47 8.69
N VAL A 630 39.73 5.50 8.47
CA VAL A 630 38.79 4.41 8.78
C VAL A 630 37.99 4.03 7.54
N LEU A 631 37.43 2.82 7.51
CA LEU A 631 36.50 2.42 6.45
C LEU A 631 35.12 3.01 6.75
N VAL A 632 34.53 3.72 5.78
CA VAL A 632 33.26 4.44 5.94
C VAL A 632 32.20 3.93 4.96
N TRP A 633 30.98 3.79 5.44
CA TRP A 633 29.77 3.52 4.67
C TRP A 633 28.85 4.74 4.70
N HIS A 634 28.17 4.99 3.58
CA HIS A 634 27.24 6.12 3.46
C HIS A 634 25.78 5.75 3.68
N LYS A 635 25.47 4.45 3.79
CA LYS A 635 24.10 3.94 3.92
C LYS A 635 24.06 2.69 4.80
N LEU A 636 23.23 2.73 5.83
CA LEU A 636 22.73 1.56 6.56
C LEU A 636 21.33 1.25 6.06
N LYS A 637 21.07 0.00 5.70
CA LYS A 637 19.79 -0.43 5.14
C LYS A 637 19.10 -1.41 6.08
N PHE A 638 17.78 -1.44 6.02
CA PHE A 638 16.94 -2.28 6.85
C PHE A 638 15.96 -3.07 5.97
N ARG A 639 15.71 -4.33 6.33
CA ARG A 639 14.73 -5.19 5.66
C ARG A 639 14.05 -6.13 6.64
N HIS A 640 12.90 -6.69 6.26
CA HIS A 640 12.26 -7.79 6.98
C HIS A 640 12.05 -8.94 6.00
N GLU A 641 12.84 -10.01 6.13
CA GLU A 641 12.90 -11.05 5.10
C GLU A 641 11.63 -11.88 5.02
N GLN A 642 10.97 -12.16 6.15
CA GLN A 642 9.76 -12.99 6.15
C GLN A 642 8.59 -12.26 5.45
N LEU A 643 8.28 -11.02 5.82
CA LEU A 643 7.16 -10.26 5.25
C LEU A 643 7.44 -9.64 3.88
N PHE A 644 8.67 -9.15 3.64
CA PHE A 644 8.99 -8.35 2.44
C PHE A 644 10.16 -8.90 1.62
N GLY A 645 10.70 -10.08 1.98
CA GLY A 645 11.83 -10.68 1.27
C GLY A 645 13.07 -9.78 1.29
N LYS A 646 13.71 -9.63 0.13
CA LYS A 646 14.96 -8.86 -0.02
C LYS A 646 14.75 -7.35 -0.21
N GLU A 647 13.51 -6.86 -0.09
CA GLU A 647 13.20 -5.44 -0.26
C GLU A 647 13.77 -4.60 0.88
N THR A 648 14.44 -3.49 0.53
CA THR A 648 14.87 -2.50 1.53
C THR A 648 13.66 -1.69 1.99
N ARG A 649 13.38 -1.71 3.30
CA ARG A 649 12.24 -1.02 3.93
C ARG A 649 12.61 0.31 4.57
N ASP A 650 13.86 0.44 5.01
CA ASP A 650 14.37 1.69 5.57
C ASP A 650 15.86 1.91 5.25
N VAL A 651 16.31 3.16 5.22
CA VAL A 651 17.70 3.54 4.95
C VAL A 651 18.11 4.77 5.78
N ILE A 652 19.13 4.58 6.61
CA ILE A 652 19.88 5.68 7.23
C ILE A 652 21.01 6.08 6.31
N SER A 653 21.09 7.37 5.98
CA SER A 653 22.16 7.94 5.14
C SER A 653 23.08 8.81 5.98
N ALA A 654 24.38 8.70 5.74
CA ALA A 654 25.42 9.47 6.43
C ALA A 654 26.50 9.86 5.42
N SER A 655 26.29 10.96 4.69
CA SER A 655 27.19 11.38 3.61
C SER A 655 27.29 12.89 3.46
N PRO A 656 28.49 13.43 3.22
CA PRO A 656 28.70 14.85 2.97
C PRO A 656 28.23 15.26 1.57
N ARG A 657 28.25 16.57 1.29
CA ARG A 657 27.96 17.09 -0.04
C ARG A 657 29.00 16.58 -1.04
N ARG A 658 28.56 16.37 -2.28
CA ARG A 658 29.45 16.04 -3.40
C ARG A 658 29.25 17.02 -4.54
N CYS A 659 30.35 17.54 -5.05
CA CYS A 659 30.37 18.43 -6.22
C CYS A 659 31.08 17.76 -7.41
N ASN A 660 30.74 18.20 -8.63
CA ASN A 660 31.48 17.83 -9.83
C ASN A 660 32.80 18.65 -9.93
N SER A 661 33.60 18.39 -10.97
CA SER A 661 34.84 19.13 -11.24
C SER A 661 34.62 20.64 -11.49
N GLN A 662 33.39 21.05 -11.83
CA GLN A 662 33.00 22.45 -12.04
C GLN A 662 32.45 23.11 -10.76
N GLY A 663 32.50 22.43 -9.61
CA GLY A 663 32.00 22.95 -8.33
C GLY A 663 30.48 22.88 -8.14
N GLN A 664 29.73 22.36 -9.12
CA GLN A 664 28.27 22.21 -9.02
C GLN A 664 27.92 21.03 -8.11
N VAL A 665 26.91 21.22 -7.24
CA VAL A 665 26.45 20.20 -6.30
C VAL A 665 25.75 19.07 -7.07
N ILE A 666 26.35 17.88 -7.09
CA ILE A 666 25.74 16.65 -7.62
C ILE A 666 24.86 15.98 -6.55
N GLN A 667 25.29 16.07 -5.30
CA GLN A 667 24.60 15.44 -4.17
C GLN A 667 24.66 16.37 -2.96
N ALA A 668 23.49 16.71 -2.41
CA ALA A 668 23.37 17.38 -1.13
C ALA A 668 23.94 16.52 0.01
N SER A 669 24.32 17.18 1.10
CA SER A 669 24.66 16.46 2.34
C SER A 669 23.42 15.73 2.88
N ARG A 670 23.62 14.57 3.51
CA ARG A 670 22.53 13.78 4.07
C ARG A 670 22.99 13.03 5.31
N TYR A 671 22.45 13.44 6.46
CA TYR A 671 22.69 12.85 7.77
C TYR A 671 21.34 12.55 8.40
N SER A 672 20.91 11.29 8.30
CA SER A 672 19.62 10.82 8.80
C SER A 672 19.57 10.85 10.32
N THR A 673 18.39 11.13 10.87
CA THR A 673 18.08 10.89 12.29
C THR A 673 17.56 9.48 12.47
N ALA A 674 17.89 8.85 13.59
CA ALA A 674 17.59 7.46 13.88
C ALA A 674 17.22 7.24 15.35
N LEU A 675 16.42 6.21 15.62
CA LEU A 675 16.21 5.68 16.96
C LEU A 675 17.37 4.77 17.33
N ILE A 676 17.98 5.04 18.49
CA ILE A 676 19.14 4.31 19.00
C ILE A 676 18.81 3.82 20.40
N ARG A 677 19.00 2.52 20.63
CA ARG A 677 18.76 1.88 21.92
C ARG A 677 19.95 2.12 22.83
N VAL A 678 19.75 2.86 23.92
CA VAL A 678 20.79 3.26 24.88
C VAL A 678 20.70 2.50 26.20
N GLU A 679 19.54 1.94 26.53
CA GLU A 679 19.30 1.11 27.72
C GLU A 679 18.82 -0.29 27.30
N LYS A 680 19.07 -1.29 28.16
CA LYS A 680 18.60 -2.66 27.90
C LYS A 680 17.07 -2.68 27.92
N ASP A 681 16.50 -3.44 26.98
CA ASP A 681 15.06 -3.66 26.94
C ASP A 681 14.67 -4.60 28.09
N ASP A 682 13.84 -4.11 29.01
CA ASP A 682 13.29 -4.93 30.10
C ASP A 682 12.00 -5.65 29.67
N GLY A 683 11.52 -5.40 28.45
CA GLY A 683 10.30 -5.98 27.87
C GLY A 683 9.00 -5.53 28.54
N ARG A 684 9.06 -4.56 29.46
CA ARG A 684 7.91 -4.09 30.27
C ARG A 684 7.50 -2.65 29.95
N GLY A 685 8.19 -2.01 29.00
CA GLY A 685 8.04 -0.60 28.66
C GLY A 685 7.22 -0.29 27.41
N PHE A 686 6.85 0.98 27.26
CA PHE A 686 6.33 1.52 25.98
C PHE A 686 7.47 1.57 24.95
N PHE A 687 7.16 1.50 23.65
CA PHE A 687 8.13 1.30 22.56
C PHE A 687 9.37 2.22 22.59
N LEU A 688 9.21 3.48 23.04
CA LEU A 688 10.31 4.45 23.10
C LEU A 688 11.17 4.37 24.37
N GLN A 689 10.81 3.53 25.33
CA GLN A 689 11.58 3.34 26.56
C GLN A 689 12.98 2.81 26.23
N GLY A 690 14.00 3.42 26.83
CA GLY A 690 15.41 3.10 26.56
C GLY A 690 15.91 3.47 25.15
N LEU A 691 15.10 4.16 24.34
CA LEU A 691 15.50 4.71 23.05
C LEU A 691 15.83 6.21 23.16
N GLN A 692 16.72 6.68 22.30
CA GLN A 692 17.04 8.10 22.11
C GLN A 692 17.29 8.40 20.64
N ILE A 693 16.98 9.62 20.21
CA ILE A 693 17.21 10.04 18.82
C ILE A 693 18.64 10.54 18.65
N GLY A 694 19.31 10.05 17.61
CA GLY A 694 20.61 10.52 17.18
C GLY A 694 20.68 10.80 15.69
N ARG A 695 21.40 11.85 15.28
CA ARG A 695 21.77 12.11 13.88
C ARG A 695 23.08 11.41 13.57
N ILE A 696 23.09 10.63 12.49
CA ILE A 696 24.23 9.79 12.12
C ILE A 696 25.12 10.54 11.13
N HIS A 697 26.34 10.90 11.53
CA HIS A 697 27.30 11.57 10.66
C HIS A 697 28.23 10.61 9.93
N VAL A 698 28.69 9.55 10.63
CA VAL A 698 29.67 8.60 10.08
C VAL A 698 29.28 7.19 10.48
N ILE A 699 29.22 6.26 9.53
CA ILE A 699 29.12 4.81 9.78
C ILE A 699 30.47 4.21 9.37
N PHE A 700 31.17 3.54 10.28
CA PHE A 700 32.55 3.13 10.03
C PHE A 700 32.96 1.83 10.72
N SER A 701 34.09 1.29 10.29
CA SER A 701 34.81 0.20 10.95
C SER A 701 36.24 0.62 11.20
N LEU A 702 36.78 0.12 12.31
CA LEU A 702 38.17 0.31 12.64
C LEU A 702 39.06 -0.60 11.78
N PRO A 703 40.24 -0.14 11.34
CA PRO A 703 41.20 -0.99 10.63
C PRO A 703 41.63 -2.15 11.52
N VAL A 704 41.62 -3.39 11.02
CA VAL A 704 41.92 -4.61 11.81
C VAL A 704 43.36 -4.61 12.37
N LYS A 705 44.30 -3.94 11.70
CA LYS A 705 45.71 -3.91 12.09
C LYS A 705 45.91 -3.05 13.35
N ASN A 706 46.57 -3.63 14.37
CA ASN A 706 46.91 -2.99 15.65
C ASN A 706 45.70 -2.70 16.58
N LEU A 707 44.55 -3.38 16.43
CA LEU A 707 43.41 -3.21 17.34
C LEU A 707 43.65 -3.78 18.74
N ASP A 708 44.52 -4.79 18.85
CA ASP A 708 45.04 -5.37 20.10
C ASP A 708 45.72 -4.32 21.00
N ARG A 709 46.27 -3.24 20.41
CA ARG A 709 46.82 -2.12 21.18
C ARG A 709 45.77 -1.19 21.76
N LEU A 710 44.55 -1.21 21.20
CA LEU A 710 43.45 -0.32 21.55
C LEU A 710 42.40 -1.01 22.42
N PHE A 711 42.14 -2.31 22.23
CA PHE A 711 41.06 -3.02 22.90
C PHE A 711 41.56 -4.32 23.54
N PRO A 712 40.92 -4.77 24.64
CA PRO A 712 41.21 -6.08 25.23
C PRO A 712 40.93 -7.19 24.21
N VAL A 713 41.83 -8.18 24.12
CA VAL A 713 41.73 -9.29 23.15
C VAL A 713 40.55 -10.22 23.44
N GLU A 714 40.14 -10.30 24.70
CA GLU A 714 39.12 -11.23 25.21
C GLU A 714 37.69 -10.73 24.97
N THR A 715 37.50 -9.44 24.68
CA THR A 715 36.16 -8.84 24.52
C THR A 715 35.82 -8.69 23.03
N PRO A 716 34.72 -9.27 22.54
CA PRO A 716 34.34 -9.17 21.13
C PRO A 716 34.01 -7.72 20.76
N LEU A 717 34.70 -7.22 19.72
CA LEU A 717 34.49 -5.87 19.21
C LEU A 717 33.28 -5.81 18.26
N PRO A 718 32.45 -4.77 18.34
CA PRO A 718 31.45 -4.51 17.31
C PRO A 718 32.09 -4.37 15.93
N ALA A 719 31.54 -5.08 14.94
CA ALA A 719 32.06 -5.04 13.57
C ALA A 719 31.99 -3.63 12.93
N HIS A 720 30.97 -2.87 13.32
CA HIS A 720 30.70 -1.53 12.81
C HIS A 720 30.27 -0.60 13.95
N LEU A 721 30.64 0.67 13.81
CA LEU A 721 30.38 1.75 14.74
C LEU A 721 29.72 2.93 13.99
N ALA A 722 29.05 3.80 14.74
CA ALA A 722 28.49 5.03 14.23
C ALA A 722 28.89 6.23 15.11
N TYR A 723 29.27 7.34 14.49
CA TYR A 723 29.40 8.64 15.15
C TYR A 723 28.03 9.32 15.15
N VAL A 724 27.54 9.63 16.35
CA VAL A 724 26.17 10.09 16.60
C VAL A 724 26.21 11.47 17.24
N GLU A 725 25.37 12.35 16.73
CA GLU A 725 25.01 13.60 17.38
C GLU A 725 23.63 13.44 18.06
N TRP A 726 23.53 13.72 19.35
CA TRP A 726 22.35 13.39 20.15
C TRP A 726 21.30 14.49 20.18
N PHE A 727 20.04 14.04 20.26
CA PHE A 727 18.91 14.86 20.69
C PHE A 727 18.50 14.50 22.12
N SER A 728 17.65 15.32 22.72
CA SER A 728 17.12 15.13 24.07
C SER A 728 16.44 13.76 24.25
N LYS A 729 16.53 13.19 25.45
CA LYS A 729 15.74 12.01 25.84
C LYS A 729 14.23 12.28 25.68
N PHE A 730 13.46 11.21 25.44
CA PHE A 730 12.01 11.31 25.42
C PHE A 730 11.49 11.68 26.81
N ARG A 731 10.52 12.59 26.85
CA ARG A 731 9.72 12.82 28.06
C ARG A 731 8.80 11.62 28.28
N GLN A 732 8.39 11.43 29.53
CA GLN A 732 7.46 10.36 29.88
C GLN A 732 6.16 10.43 29.07
N ASN A 733 5.63 11.65 28.87
CA ASN A 733 4.40 11.89 28.12
C ASN A 733 4.67 12.74 26.86
N PRO A 734 3.95 12.51 25.75
CA PRO A 734 3.97 13.38 24.60
C PRO A 734 3.40 14.77 24.94
N ASP A 735 3.63 15.74 24.06
CA ASP A 735 3.04 17.07 24.20
C ASP A 735 1.51 16.98 24.19
N PRO A 736 0.81 17.56 25.18
CA PRO A 736 -0.63 17.33 25.37
C PRO A 736 -1.50 17.99 24.29
N HIS A 737 -0.97 18.97 23.56
CA HIS A 737 -1.72 19.67 22.52
C HIS A 737 -1.59 18.99 21.16
N THR A 738 -0.40 18.45 20.86
CA THR A 738 -0.07 17.82 19.57
C THR A 738 -0.17 16.29 19.60
N GLY A 739 -0.03 15.68 20.78
CA GLY A 739 0.14 14.23 20.94
C GLY A 739 1.48 13.70 20.42
N LEU A 740 2.44 14.58 20.10
CA LEU A 740 3.75 14.20 19.56
C LEU A 740 4.87 14.41 20.60
N TYR A 741 5.94 13.64 20.48
CA TYR A 741 7.10 13.81 21.35
C TYR A 741 7.93 15.01 20.91
N HIS A 742 8.19 15.92 21.84
CA HIS A 742 9.01 17.10 21.63
C HIS A 742 10.50 16.80 21.84
N ILE A 743 11.31 17.17 20.87
CA ILE A 743 12.73 16.79 20.75
C ILE A 743 13.58 18.05 20.54
N LYS A 744 14.71 18.16 21.25
CA LYS A 744 15.67 19.26 21.09
C LYS A 744 17.06 18.72 20.82
N PRO A 745 17.92 19.43 20.07
CA PRO A 745 19.36 19.18 20.10
C PRO A 745 19.89 19.06 21.53
N LEU A 746 20.71 18.04 21.80
CA LEU A 746 21.38 17.92 23.08
C LEU A 746 22.71 18.68 23.02
N LEU A 747 22.94 19.57 23.98
CA LEU A 747 24.16 20.36 24.08
C LEU A 747 25.03 19.85 25.23
N SER A 748 26.34 19.85 25.01
CA SER A 748 27.37 19.62 26.01
C SER A 748 27.56 20.86 26.89
N ARG A 749 28.33 20.74 27.98
CA ARG A 749 28.60 21.85 28.91
C ARG A 749 29.26 23.07 28.24
N ASP A 750 30.02 22.85 27.16
CA ASP A 750 30.67 23.87 26.35
C ASP A 750 29.74 24.51 25.31
N GLY A 751 28.45 24.16 25.28
CA GLY A 751 27.46 24.65 24.31
C GLY A 751 27.53 23.97 22.95
N SER A 752 28.49 23.07 22.71
CA SER A 752 28.57 22.30 21.46
C SER A 752 27.58 21.12 21.45
N ARG A 753 27.35 20.53 20.29
CA ARG A 753 26.49 19.34 20.18
C ARG A 753 27.05 18.16 20.99
N ALA A 754 26.19 17.50 21.74
CA ALA A 754 26.55 16.27 22.45
C ALA A 754 26.70 15.12 21.46
N VAL A 755 27.84 14.44 21.50
CA VAL A 755 28.21 13.40 20.53
C VAL A 755 28.75 12.17 21.23
N SER A 756 28.56 10.99 20.63
CA SER A 756 29.22 9.76 21.06
C SER A 756 29.47 8.83 19.87
N ILE A 757 30.26 7.79 20.10
CA ILE A 757 30.35 6.65 19.19
C ILE A 757 29.60 5.47 19.81
N VAL A 758 28.77 4.83 19.00
CA VAL A 758 27.96 3.67 19.41
C VAL A 758 28.18 2.48 18.47
N PRO A 759 28.10 1.25 18.98
CA PRO A 759 27.86 0.05 18.17
C PRO A 759 26.71 0.22 17.17
N LEU A 760 26.89 -0.28 15.94
CA LEU A 760 25.90 -0.10 14.88
C LEU A 760 24.57 -0.83 15.16
N ASP A 761 24.61 -1.95 15.88
CA ASP A 761 23.44 -2.75 16.30
C ASP A 761 22.52 -2.05 17.31
N MET A 762 22.98 -0.99 17.97
CA MET A 762 22.12 -0.11 18.77
C MET A 762 21.13 0.67 17.91
N ILE A 763 21.42 0.89 16.61
CA ILE A 763 20.57 1.65 15.70
C ILE A 763 19.39 0.79 15.22
N GLN A 764 18.17 1.24 15.52
CA GLN A 764 16.96 0.46 15.24
C GLN A 764 16.36 0.78 13.86
N GLN A 765 16.20 2.07 13.54
CA GLN A 765 15.61 2.56 12.28
C GLN A 765 15.75 4.08 12.16
N SER A 766 15.53 4.62 10.96
CA SER A 766 15.42 6.05 10.72
C SER A 766 14.12 6.63 11.29
N VAL A 767 14.16 7.92 11.62
CA VAL A 767 12.98 8.70 12.01
C VAL A 767 12.95 10.03 11.30
N HIS A 768 11.75 10.60 11.17
CA HIS A 768 11.55 11.94 10.62
C HIS A 768 11.17 12.91 11.74
N LEU A 769 11.79 14.08 11.72
CA LEU A 769 11.57 15.14 12.68
C LEU A 769 10.81 16.30 12.01
N TYR A 770 9.68 16.67 12.56
CA TYR A 770 8.91 17.84 12.14
C TYR A 770 9.51 19.10 12.79
N PRO A 771 9.96 20.09 12.02
CA PRO A 771 10.41 21.36 12.59
C PRO A 771 9.28 22.01 13.38
N LYS A 772 9.58 22.52 14.58
CA LYS A 772 8.68 23.43 15.28
C LYS A 772 8.88 24.83 14.70
N TRP A 773 7.87 25.35 13.99
CA TRP A 773 8.03 26.57 13.20
C TRP A 773 8.06 27.83 14.05
N GLY A 774 7.35 27.87 15.19
CA GLY A 774 7.28 29.06 16.02
C GLY A 774 6.66 30.29 15.33
N GLY A 775 5.86 30.07 14.28
CA GLY A 775 5.30 31.12 13.42
C GLY A 775 5.64 30.88 11.94
N THR A 776 5.89 31.97 11.20
CA THR A 776 6.24 31.92 9.77
C THR A 776 7.60 31.28 9.58
N VAL A 777 7.78 30.50 8.51
CA VAL A 777 9.06 29.83 8.27
C VAL A 777 10.22 30.83 8.17
N PRO A 778 11.29 30.67 8.96
CA PRO A 778 12.48 31.50 8.83
C PRO A 778 13.16 31.34 7.46
N PRO A 779 13.53 32.43 6.77
CA PRO A 779 14.05 32.39 5.40
C PRO A 779 15.39 31.65 5.28
N GLU A 780 16.20 31.68 6.32
CA GLU A 780 17.52 31.05 6.40
C GLU A 780 17.44 29.52 6.58
N TRP A 781 16.27 28.98 6.94
CA TRP A 781 16.10 27.53 7.05
C TRP A 781 16.05 26.90 5.66
N ILE A 782 16.91 25.91 5.46
CA ILE A 782 16.93 25.04 4.29
C ILE A 782 16.97 23.58 4.73
N TYR A 783 16.44 22.68 3.90
CA TYR A 783 16.32 21.25 4.26
C TYR A 783 17.65 20.56 4.61
N GLU A 784 18.80 21.04 4.08
CA GLU A 784 20.13 20.48 4.38
C GLU A 784 20.61 20.81 5.79
N SER A 785 20.30 22.02 6.29
CA SER A 785 20.81 22.54 7.57
C SER A 785 19.74 22.69 8.64
N ILE A 786 18.48 22.33 8.36
CA ILE A 786 17.39 22.55 9.31
C ILE A 786 17.59 21.80 10.63
N LEU A 787 18.25 20.63 10.60
CA LEU A 787 18.62 19.87 11.81
C LEU A 787 19.68 20.60 12.67
N ASP A 788 20.42 21.52 12.05
CA ASP A 788 21.43 22.36 12.70
C ASP A 788 20.82 23.65 13.25
N THR A 789 19.92 24.29 12.49
CA THR A 789 19.38 25.64 12.79
C THR A 789 18.08 25.65 13.58
N CYS A 790 17.23 24.62 13.44
CA CYS A 790 15.95 24.59 14.14
C CYS A 790 16.15 24.17 15.61
N PRO A 791 15.64 24.93 16.59
CA PRO A 791 15.91 24.70 18.02
C PRO A 791 15.13 23.53 18.62
N SER A 792 14.05 23.09 17.96
CA SER A 792 13.19 22.03 18.47
C SER A 792 12.33 21.41 17.38
N PHE A 793 12.00 20.14 17.57
CA PHE A 793 11.26 19.32 16.63
C PHE A 793 10.17 18.51 17.33
N PHE A 794 9.24 17.98 16.55
CA PHE A 794 8.35 16.89 16.96
C PHE A 794 8.73 15.60 16.24
N LEU A 795 8.68 14.47 16.94
CA LEU A 795 8.85 13.16 16.33
C LEU A 795 7.61 12.81 15.48
N SER A 796 7.83 12.48 14.21
CA SER A 796 6.76 11.99 13.33
C SER A 796 6.43 10.53 13.62
N SER A 797 5.15 10.22 13.80
CA SER A 797 4.61 8.85 13.77
C SER A 797 4.10 8.45 12.37
N PHE A 798 4.06 9.36 11.40
CA PHE A 798 3.38 9.17 10.12
C PHE A 798 4.33 8.82 8.96
N THR A 799 5.54 8.34 9.22
CA THR A 799 6.46 7.94 8.14
C THR A 799 5.94 6.72 7.38
N ASP A 800 5.41 5.75 8.10
CA ASP A 800 4.80 4.53 7.57
C ASP A 800 3.86 3.89 8.60
N THR A 801 3.16 2.84 8.21
CA THR A 801 2.13 2.17 9.02
C THR A 801 2.71 1.41 10.23
N HIS A 802 3.93 0.87 10.14
CA HIS A 802 4.58 0.16 11.25
C HIS A 802 5.13 1.12 12.29
N MET A 803 5.76 2.22 11.86
CA MET A 803 6.15 3.30 12.76
C MET A 803 4.92 3.85 13.50
N TYR A 804 3.83 4.11 12.78
CA TYR A 804 2.60 4.60 13.39
C TYR A 804 2.07 3.62 14.44
N PHE A 805 1.99 2.32 14.12
CA PHE A 805 1.49 1.29 15.03
C PHE A 805 2.32 1.18 16.32
N ARG A 806 3.66 1.17 16.22
CA ARG A 806 4.54 1.06 17.41
C ARG A 806 4.52 2.28 18.33
N MET A 807 4.08 3.42 17.81
CA MET A 807 4.03 4.69 18.54
C MET A 807 2.69 4.90 19.27
N GLN A 808 1.68 4.07 18.99
CA GLN A 808 0.42 4.03 19.75
C GLN A 808 0.56 3.08 20.93
#